data_AF-A0A953XKE2-F1
#
_entry.id   AF-A0A953XKE2-F1
#
_cell.length_a   1.000
_cell.length_b   1.000
_cell.length_c   1.000
_cell.angle_alpha   90.00
_cell.angle_beta   90.00
_cell.angle_gamma   90.00
#
_symmetry.space_group_name_H-M   'P 1'
#
loop_
_entity.id
_entity.type
_entity.pdbx_description
1 polymer ?
#
loop_
_entity_poly.entity_id
_entity_poly.type
_entity_poly.pdbx_seq_one_letter_code
_entity_poly.pdbx_strand_id
1 'polypeptide(L)'
;MKPFRLFKKCFTVAAVLAACSLAVSVSGCSNDDDDDSSGGSTTSTTVNPVPSDAPLSSVVAASFDNPRNTGISAVDNANNIADYVKALVAAYDGSTLPSGFNFPLANTTDENFRSIPGLTNSIVARWLDPLGYGPNAPRFGANCDYIAYFGEGWNNDWSTSSGIGSAPQWNGSGDAAWMWVNHEYISGNIATTTSAPDDQWLTLAQFMKNEGILTNDVSSNSWSAVDVDRLNYAARRQLGGSWVRIVKDPYTLKWSVDRSAPNMRYDATSGTLARIEGYSPNNADHDDFGTMLPQNIAVGIHSDCSGGQSPWGTVITCEENAQDWYGELENCWTSNQQFTHTNSGDDYAANKTISPDYDTDTSTTFGSHTDSRTHHPKDVYGFPVEMDPGEYSSLWYESADGRGHRKLGVMGRARWENATFGVNTSWQLTPGQPVVVYAASDRRGGRIYKFVSSGNYGNGMDRASVRRLLASGTLYVAHFENLDNDTGYTINGGSAPTLSGSLASGTGTGTGHWVEISTTSTDLAPNGGASLAGNTYVTDVGSTSTTVGAALQDNNYNGIGAFNNDNLVLSSLFTACCKVGIKELNRPEDIEWEPHNGILYIAFTNHTRRTALDDNGVLRDPATQSATASRGDSVGSIFGLIETGRNPANTGNFTFWRPWRGSAGTTALEAADPDNLVIDRDGGVWFGTDGNYGTNGTADAFYYLDLSSSGVGRAFRVVAVPSNAECTGPCFSSDMCSLFASIQHPGEGIPSSWPTERE
;
A
#
# COMPACT_ATOMS: atom_id res chain seq x y z
N MET A 1 -63.29 -6.99 24.42
CA MET A 1 -62.97 -7.97 25.47
C MET A 1 -61.48 -8.34 25.36
N LYS A 2 -60.87 -8.74 26.47
CA LYS A 2 -59.43 -8.77 26.81
C LYS A 2 -58.42 -9.29 25.74
N PRO A 3 -57.14 -8.87 25.85
CA PRO A 3 -56.10 -9.03 24.83
C PRO A 3 -55.29 -10.33 24.96
N PHE A 4 -54.71 -10.78 23.84
CA PHE A 4 -53.76 -11.89 23.77
C PHE A 4 -52.32 -11.44 24.11
N ARG A 5 -51.66 -12.21 24.97
CA ARG A 5 -50.31 -12.00 25.49
C ARG A 5 -49.24 -12.43 24.48
N LEU A 6 -48.29 -11.53 24.18
CA LEU A 6 -46.96 -11.89 23.68
C LEU A 6 -46.14 -12.48 24.83
N PHE A 7 -45.54 -13.65 24.60
CA PHE A 7 -44.45 -14.16 25.44
C PHE A 7 -43.12 -13.54 24.97
N LYS A 8 -42.59 -12.59 25.75
CA LYS A 8 -41.17 -12.25 25.73
C LYS A 8 -40.40 -13.35 26.47
N LYS A 9 -39.49 -14.04 25.79
CA LYS A 9 -38.39 -14.76 26.45
C LYS A 9 -37.20 -13.80 26.56
N CYS A 10 -36.91 -13.38 27.78
CA CYS A 10 -35.64 -12.76 28.13
C CYS A 10 -34.53 -13.80 28.02
N PHE A 11 -33.57 -13.59 27.13
CA PHE A 11 -32.23 -14.15 27.30
C PHE A 11 -31.36 -13.05 27.88
N THR A 12 -30.99 -13.24 29.14
CA THR A 12 -29.98 -12.45 29.84
C THR A 12 -28.63 -12.93 29.35
N VAL A 13 -27.95 -12.16 28.49
CA VAL A 13 -26.53 -12.36 28.21
C VAL A 13 -25.77 -11.61 29.29
N ALA A 14 -25.12 -12.36 30.18
CA ALA A 14 -24.17 -11.82 31.14
C ALA A 14 -22.92 -11.40 30.37
N ALA A 15 -22.70 -10.09 30.24
CA ALA A 15 -21.43 -9.54 29.82
C ALA A 15 -20.41 -9.72 30.95
N VAL A 16 -19.40 -10.56 30.73
CA VAL A 16 -18.20 -10.62 31.56
C VAL A 16 -17.27 -9.53 31.05
N LEU A 17 -17.32 -8.35 31.68
CA LEU A 17 -16.24 -7.38 31.61
C LEU A 17 -15.11 -7.87 32.52
N ALA A 18 -14.02 -8.37 31.94
CA ALA A 18 -12.75 -8.51 32.62
C ALA A 18 -11.87 -7.32 32.23
N ALA A 19 -11.95 -6.24 33.02
CA ALA A 19 -10.96 -5.18 33.00
C ALA A 19 -9.74 -5.65 33.81
N CYS A 20 -8.69 -6.12 33.14
CA CYS A 20 -7.39 -6.32 33.77
C CYS A 20 -6.63 -4.99 33.76
N SER A 21 -6.92 -4.15 34.76
CA SER A 21 -6.07 -3.01 35.11
C SER A 21 -4.85 -3.55 35.87
N LEU A 22 -3.67 -3.55 35.26
CA LEU A 22 -2.43 -3.81 35.96
C LEU A 22 -2.06 -2.56 36.77
N ALA A 23 -2.59 -2.45 37.99
CA ALA A 23 -2.14 -1.47 38.96
C ALA A 23 -0.86 -2.00 39.63
N VAL A 24 0.29 -1.42 39.28
CA VAL A 24 1.54 -1.63 40.03
C VAL A 24 1.36 -1.00 41.41
N SER A 25 1.37 -1.84 42.44
CA SER A 25 1.33 -1.44 43.83
C SER A 25 2.75 -1.06 44.28
N VAL A 26 2.97 0.21 44.58
CA VAL A 26 4.15 0.65 45.32
C VAL A 26 3.82 0.50 46.81
N SER A 27 4.51 -0.43 47.50
CA SER A 27 4.32 -0.64 48.92
C SER A 27 4.86 0.54 49.73
N GLY A 28 3.99 1.20 50.48
CA GLY A 28 4.37 2.13 51.53
C GLY A 28 4.85 1.39 52.77
N CYS A 29 5.99 1.81 53.31
CA CYS A 29 6.41 1.54 54.68
C CYS A 29 6.63 2.85 55.43
N SER A 30 5.77 3.03 56.45
CA SER A 30 5.95 3.68 57.76
C SER A 30 6.47 5.13 57.88
N ASN A 31 5.55 5.98 58.33
CA ASN A 31 5.62 7.00 59.40
C ASN A 31 7.00 7.43 59.91
N ASP A 32 7.24 8.73 59.90
CA ASP A 32 7.30 9.54 61.13
C ASP A 32 7.05 11.03 60.81
N ASP A 33 6.36 11.69 61.72
CA ASP A 33 6.02 13.11 61.74
C ASP A 33 7.28 14.00 61.78
N ASP A 34 7.31 15.09 61.02
CA ASP A 34 7.65 16.43 61.53
C ASP A 34 7.59 17.50 60.41
N ASP A 35 7.03 18.65 60.78
CA ASP A 35 6.98 19.92 60.05
C ASP A 35 8.35 20.30 59.46
N ASP A 36 8.42 20.55 58.15
CA ASP A 36 9.08 21.76 57.68
C ASP A 36 8.65 22.21 56.28
N SER A 37 8.36 23.50 56.19
CA SER A 37 8.04 24.23 54.98
C SER A 37 9.26 24.35 54.06
N SER A 38 9.21 23.72 52.88
CA SER A 38 10.07 24.14 51.76
C SER A 38 9.39 23.88 50.42
N GLY A 39 9.39 24.91 49.57
CA GLY A 39 8.70 24.94 48.29
C GLY A 39 9.25 23.90 47.33
N GLY A 40 8.44 22.88 47.01
CA GLY A 40 8.64 21.97 45.89
C GLY A 40 7.73 22.37 44.73
N SER A 41 8.30 23.08 43.76
CA SER A 41 7.71 23.20 42.42
C SER A 41 7.62 21.81 41.79
N THR A 42 6.45 21.17 41.83
CA THR A 42 6.17 20.00 40.97
C THR A 42 5.85 20.50 39.56
N THR A 43 6.86 21.03 38.88
CA THR A 43 6.85 21.04 37.42
C THR A 43 7.04 19.60 36.98
N SER A 44 5.94 18.89 36.74
CA SER A 44 5.94 17.71 35.87
C SER A 44 6.24 18.21 34.46
N THR A 45 7.52 18.44 34.18
CA THR A 45 8.01 18.54 32.81
C THR A 45 7.96 17.13 32.26
N THR A 46 6.90 16.76 31.56
CA THR A 46 6.88 15.61 30.66
C THR A 46 7.97 15.85 29.62
N VAL A 47 9.16 15.30 29.85
CA VAL A 47 10.24 15.29 28.86
C VAL A 47 9.72 14.47 27.68
N ASN A 48 9.78 15.02 26.46
CA ASN A 48 9.48 14.24 25.26
C ASN A 48 10.47 13.06 25.21
N PRO A 49 10.02 11.80 25.29
CA PRO A 49 10.90 10.64 25.32
C PRO A 49 11.62 10.37 24.00
N VAL A 50 11.26 11.08 22.92
CA VAL A 50 11.90 10.95 21.60
C VAL A 50 13.23 11.73 21.57
N PRO A 51 14.36 11.11 21.19
CA PRO A 51 15.65 11.79 21.06
C PRO A 51 15.55 13.04 20.16
N SER A 52 16.21 14.14 20.53
CA SER A 52 16.07 15.46 19.87
C SER A 52 16.51 15.52 18.41
N ASP A 53 17.33 14.57 17.99
CA ASP A 53 17.89 14.38 16.66
C ASP A 53 17.34 13.14 15.96
N ALA A 54 16.41 12.39 16.59
CA ALA A 54 15.77 11.25 15.98
C ALA A 54 15.08 11.66 14.68
N PRO A 55 15.33 10.95 13.57
CA PRO A 55 14.58 11.17 12.36
C PRO A 55 13.20 10.51 12.50
N LEU A 56 12.16 11.22 12.05
CA LEU A 56 10.78 10.78 12.24
C LEU A 56 10.03 10.89 10.93
N SER A 57 9.52 9.75 10.43
CA SER A 57 8.55 9.77 9.34
C SER A 57 7.37 10.66 9.73
N SER A 58 6.83 11.39 8.77
CA SER A 58 5.81 12.40 9.06
C SER A 58 4.86 12.60 7.89
N VAL A 59 3.62 12.98 8.20
CA VAL A 59 2.70 13.52 7.20
C VAL A 59 2.88 15.03 7.13
N VAL A 60 3.08 15.54 5.91
CA VAL A 60 3.22 16.97 5.62
C VAL A 60 2.09 17.41 4.71
N ALA A 61 1.50 18.57 5.00
CA ALA A 61 0.54 19.22 4.12
C ALA A 61 1.19 20.42 3.42
N ALA A 62 1.13 20.45 2.09
CA ALA A 62 1.38 21.63 1.28
C ALA A 62 0.04 22.32 0.95
N SER A 63 -0.24 23.44 1.62
CA SER A 63 -1.47 24.21 1.48
C SER A 63 -1.32 25.34 0.48
N PHE A 64 -2.34 25.54 -0.36
CA PHE A 64 -2.40 26.61 -1.34
C PHE A 64 -2.60 27.96 -0.65
N ASP A 65 -1.60 28.83 -0.76
CA ASP A 65 -1.57 30.20 -0.25
C ASP A 65 -1.37 31.16 -1.43
N ASN A 66 -2.32 31.11 -2.37
CA ASN A 66 -2.29 31.78 -3.69
C ASN A 66 -1.38 33.03 -3.70
N PRO A 67 -0.26 33.03 -4.45
CA PRO A 67 0.76 34.05 -4.33
C PRO A 67 0.37 35.42 -4.90
N ARG A 68 -0.88 35.63 -5.37
CA ARG A 68 -1.48 36.86 -5.91
C ARG A 68 -0.47 37.89 -6.46
N ASN A 69 -0.52 38.13 -7.78
CA ASN A 69 0.26 39.13 -8.53
C ASN A 69 1.58 38.62 -9.14
N THR A 70 1.54 37.40 -9.68
CA THR A 70 2.60 36.88 -10.55
C THR A 70 2.67 37.61 -11.90
N GLY A 71 1.59 38.30 -12.30
CA GLY A 71 1.47 38.95 -13.60
C GLY A 71 1.00 38.00 -14.70
N ILE A 72 0.69 36.75 -14.34
CA ILE A 72 0.16 35.73 -15.24
C ILE A 72 -1.29 35.45 -14.81
N SER A 73 -2.24 35.90 -15.62
CA SER A 73 -3.67 35.85 -15.27
C SER A 73 -4.16 34.46 -14.86
N ALA A 74 -3.73 33.39 -15.55
CA ALA A 74 -4.14 32.03 -15.22
C ALA A 74 -3.61 31.56 -13.85
N VAL A 75 -2.37 31.95 -13.52
CA VAL A 75 -1.72 31.64 -12.24
C VAL A 75 -2.38 32.43 -11.10
N ASP A 76 -2.64 33.72 -11.32
CA ASP A 76 -3.26 34.61 -10.33
C ASP A 76 -4.72 34.24 -10.04
N ASN A 77 -5.43 33.63 -10.99
CA ASN A 77 -6.83 33.22 -10.88
C ASN A 77 -7.01 31.72 -10.55
N ALA A 78 -5.93 30.98 -10.29
CA ALA A 78 -6.04 29.58 -9.90
C ALA A 78 -6.76 29.45 -8.54
N ASN A 79 -7.66 28.47 -8.43
CA ASN A 79 -8.47 28.27 -7.23
C ASN A 79 -7.93 27.18 -6.30
N ASN A 80 -7.08 26.31 -6.81
CA ASN A 80 -6.53 25.15 -6.12
C ASN A 80 -5.16 24.78 -6.71
N ILE A 81 -4.50 23.77 -6.13
CA ILE A 81 -3.14 23.36 -6.51
C ILE A 81 -3.09 22.82 -7.94
N ALA A 82 -4.09 22.04 -8.36
CA ALA A 82 -4.10 21.43 -9.69
C ALA A 82 -4.21 22.49 -10.80
N ASP A 83 -5.16 23.43 -10.68
CA ASP A 83 -5.29 24.57 -11.58
C ASP A 83 -4.01 25.41 -11.61
N TYR A 84 -3.41 25.63 -10.44
CA TYR A 84 -2.21 26.42 -10.26
C TYR A 84 -1.02 25.80 -10.99
N VAL A 85 -0.79 24.50 -10.80
CA VAL A 85 0.31 23.78 -11.47
C VAL A 85 0.09 23.70 -12.97
N LYS A 86 -1.14 23.44 -13.44
CA LYS A 86 -1.48 23.46 -14.88
C LYS A 86 -1.19 24.84 -15.50
N ALA A 87 -1.53 25.93 -14.80
CA ALA A 87 -1.21 27.28 -15.25
C ALA A 87 0.30 27.57 -15.27
N LEU A 88 1.05 27.06 -14.28
CA LEU A 88 2.50 27.20 -14.23
C LEU A 88 3.22 26.40 -15.32
N VAL A 89 2.74 25.20 -15.67
CA VAL A 89 3.24 24.43 -16.82
C VAL A 89 3.07 25.23 -18.11
N ALA A 90 1.89 25.79 -18.35
CA ALA A 90 1.63 26.62 -19.52
C ALA A 90 2.54 27.87 -19.56
N ALA A 91 2.81 28.48 -18.40
CA ALA A 91 3.72 29.61 -18.28
C ALA A 91 5.19 29.23 -18.51
N TYR A 92 5.61 28.07 -18.02
CA TYR A 92 6.94 27.50 -18.24
C TYR A 92 7.19 27.29 -19.74
N ASP A 93 6.24 26.66 -20.42
CA ASP A 93 6.31 26.42 -21.87
C ASP A 93 6.29 27.72 -22.69
N GLY A 94 5.50 28.70 -22.24
CA GLY A 94 5.46 30.03 -22.84
C GLY A 94 6.68 30.89 -22.54
N SER A 95 7.61 30.44 -21.68
CA SER A 95 8.70 31.25 -21.15
C SER A 95 8.22 32.57 -20.53
N THR A 96 7.05 32.54 -19.88
CA THR A 96 6.41 33.72 -19.26
C THR A 96 6.49 33.75 -17.74
N LEU A 97 7.10 32.74 -17.11
CA LEU A 97 7.33 32.72 -15.67
C LEU A 97 8.11 33.96 -15.21
N PRO A 98 7.78 34.55 -14.05
CA PRO A 98 8.54 35.67 -13.49
C PRO A 98 10.01 35.28 -13.27
N SER A 99 10.92 36.26 -13.41
CA SER A 99 12.34 36.02 -13.14
C SER A 99 12.55 35.54 -11.70
N GLY A 100 13.29 34.45 -11.52
CA GLY A 100 13.54 33.84 -10.21
C GLY A 100 12.39 32.98 -9.67
N PHE A 101 11.31 32.80 -10.44
CA PHE A 101 10.22 31.90 -10.06
C PHE A 101 10.67 30.44 -10.18
N ASN A 102 10.77 29.74 -9.05
CA ASN A 102 11.28 28.37 -9.00
C ASN A 102 10.19 27.35 -9.37
N PHE A 103 9.92 27.21 -10.67
CA PHE A 103 9.03 26.19 -11.21
C PHE A 103 9.56 25.60 -12.53
N PRO A 104 9.57 24.26 -12.68
CA PRO A 104 9.37 23.26 -11.63
C PRO A 104 10.45 23.38 -10.53
N LEU A 105 10.24 22.75 -9.37
CA LEU A 105 11.25 22.77 -8.32
C LEU A 105 12.57 22.20 -8.82
N ALA A 106 13.66 22.94 -8.58
CA ALA A 106 15.00 22.46 -8.82
C ALA A 106 15.33 21.21 -7.96
N ASN A 107 16.15 20.33 -8.55
CA ASN A 107 16.79 19.22 -7.87
C ASN A 107 17.70 19.68 -6.74
N THR A 108 17.74 18.89 -5.67
CA THR A 108 18.62 19.16 -4.52
C THR A 108 18.90 17.89 -3.71
N THR A 109 19.84 17.99 -2.80
CA THR A 109 20.20 17.01 -1.76
C THR A 109 19.94 17.59 -0.36
N ASP A 110 18.95 18.47 -0.24
CA ASP A 110 18.60 19.13 1.01
C ASP A 110 17.77 18.20 1.91
N GLU A 111 17.97 18.31 3.21
CA GLU A 111 17.23 17.57 4.25
C GLU A 111 15.90 18.25 4.62
N ASN A 112 15.27 18.97 3.68
CA ASN A 112 14.05 19.74 3.96
C ASN A 112 12.93 19.36 3.00
N PHE A 113 11.70 19.36 3.51
CA PHE A 113 10.52 19.40 2.68
C PHE A 113 10.41 20.76 1.97
N ARG A 114 10.22 20.74 0.64
CA ARG A 114 10.12 21.93 -0.21
C ARG A 114 8.88 21.84 -1.09
N SER A 115 8.32 22.99 -1.41
CA SER A 115 7.18 23.13 -2.31
C SER A 115 7.41 24.31 -3.27
N ILE A 116 6.74 24.28 -4.41
CA ILE A 116 6.76 25.42 -5.37
C ILE A 116 6.26 26.71 -4.69
N PRO A 117 6.71 27.90 -5.15
CA PRO A 117 6.18 29.16 -4.64
C PRO A 117 4.64 29.19 -4.74
N GLY A 118 3.97 29.76 -3.73
CA GLY A 118 2.50 29.78 -3.63
C GLY A 118 1.91 28.65 -2.78
N LEU A 119 2.75 27.75 -2.25
CA LEU A 119 2.38 26.74 -1.27
C LEU A 119 3.07 27.02 0.07
N THR A 120 2.35 26.76 1.16
CA THR A 120 2.86 26.81 2.55
C THR A 120 2.80 25.42 3.16
N ASN A 121 3.86 25.02 3.89
CA ASN A 121 3.99 23.64 4.37
C ASN A 121 3.76 23.56 5.89
N SER A 122 3.16 22.47 6.36
CA SER A 122 3.00 22.17 7.79
C SER A 122 3.08 20.67 8.05
N ILE A 123 3.80 20.27 9.09
CA ILE A 123 3.78 18.89 9.60
C ILE A 123 2.46 18.65 10.32
N VAL A 124 1.73 17.62 9.90
CA VAL A 124 0.43 17.22 10.46
C VAL A 124 0.61 16.28 11.65
N ALA A 125 1.45 15.27 11.48
CA ALA A 125 1.79 14.27 12.49
C ALA A 125 3.19 13.69 12.20
N ARG A 126 3.91 13.30 13.25
CA ARG A 126 5.21 12.61 13.19
C ARG A 126 5.09 11.23 13.84
N TRP A 127 5.95 10.29 13.46
CA TRP A 127 6.09 9.04 14.18
C TRP A 127 6.27 9.29 15.69
N LEU A 128 5.58 8.48 16.50
CA LEU A 128 5.51 8.57 17.97
C LEU A 128 4.74 9.77 18.52
N ASP A 129 4.21 10.68 17.69
CA ASP A 129 3.34 11.74 18.20
C ASP A 129 2.11 11.13 18.89
N PRO A 130 1.72 11.62 20.08
CA PRO A 130 0.51 11.16 20.74
C PRO A 130 -0.71 11.65 19.96
N LEU A 131 -1.65 10.73 19.72
CA LEU A 131 -2.91 11.01 19.04
C LEU A 131 -4.00 11.52 19.99
N GLY A 132 -3.69 11.63 21.28
CA GLY A 132 -4.58 12.17 22.32
C GLY A 132 -3.80 12.77 23.48
N TYR A 133 -4.48 13.42 24.43
CA TYR A 133 -3.84 14.13 25.55
C TYR A 133 -3.39 13.25 26.74
N GLY A 134 -3.74 11.97 26.75
CA GLY A 134 -3.43 11.05 27.85
C GLY A 134 -2.05 10.37 27.73
N PRO A 135 -1.41 9.97 28.85
CA PRO A 135 -0.10 9.29 28.81
C PRO A 135 -0.15 7.93 28.10
N ASN A 136 -1.33 7.30 28.06
CA ASN A 136 -1.57 6.04 27.37
C ASN A 136 -2.27 6.23 26.02
N ALA A 137 -2.32 7.46 25.49
CA ALA A 137 -2.90 7.71 24.18
C ALA A 137 -2.16 6.88 23.12
N PRO A 138 -2.87 6.34 22.12
CA PRO A 138 -2.20 5.74 20.98
C PRO A 138 -1.29 6.78 20.33
N ARG A 139 -0.19 6.30 19.74
CA ARG A 139 0.78 7.15 19.05
C ARG A 139 0.71 6.89 17.55
N PHE A 140 1.11 7.86 16.75
CA PHE A 140 1.25 7.72 15.30
C PHE A 140 2.39 6.74 14.96
N GLY A 141 2.25 5.99 13.87
CA GLY A 141 3.10 4.84 13.55
C GLY A 141 4.35 5.21 12.76
N ALA A 142 5.16 4.18 12.51
CA ALA A 142 6.45 4.31 11.84
C ALA A 142 6.28 4.26 10.32
N ASN A 143 7.19 4.91 9.58
CA ASN A 143 7.25 4.92 8.11
C ASN A 143 5.86 5.01 7.47
N CYS A 144 5.23 6.18 7.65
CA CYS A 144 3.93 6.43 7.07
C CYS A 144 4.02 6.39 5.55
N ASP A 145 2.97 5.86 4.92
CA ASP A 145 2.96 5.56 3.49
C ASP A 145 1.67 6.10 2.83
N TYR A 146 0.68 5.25 2.53
CA TYR A 146 -0.61 5.67 1.99
C TYR A 146 -1.38 6.70 2.84
N ILE A 147 -2.10 7.62 2.18
CA ILE A 147 -3.02 8.56 2.81
C ILE A 147 -4.40 8.52 2.12
N ALA A 148 -5.48 8.42 2.90
CA ALA A 148 -6.84 8.65 2.41
C ALA A 148 -7.56 9.77 3.20
N TYR A 149 -8.07 10.75 2.47
CA TYR A 149 -8.75 11.94 3.01
C TYR A 149 -10.26 11.79 2.99
N PHE A 150 -10.92 12.02 4.13
CA PHE A 150 -12.36 11.97 4.30
C PHE A 150 -12.85 13.31 4.88
N GLY A 151 -13.12 14.28 3.99
CA GLY A 151 -13.54 15.63 4.38
C GLY A 151 -14.77 15.62 5.28
N GLU A 152 -14.82 16.45 6.33
CA GLU A 152 -15.96 16.41 7.25
C GLU A 152 -17.30 16.60 6.52
N GLY A 153 -18.25 15.70 6.81
CA GLY A 153 -19.54 15.66 6.11
C GLY A 153 -19.51 15.00 4.72
N TRP A 154 -18.43 14.30 4.35
CA TRP A 154 -18.29 13.58 3.07
C TRP A 154 -19.44 12.60 2.78
N ASN A 155 -20.08 12.06 3.82
CA ASN A 155 -21.21 11.12 3.74
C ASN A 155 -22.57 11.74 4.08
N ASN A 156 -22.72 13.07 4.14
CA ASN A 156 -23.97 13.74 4.53
C ASN A 156 -25.13 13.48 3.56
N ASP A 157 -24.83 13.14 2.30
CA ASP A 157 -25.82 12.81 1.27
C ASP A 157 -26.16 11.31 1.24
N TRP A 158 -25.51 10.49 2.08
CA TRP A 158 -25.80 9.06 2.17
C TRP A 158 -27.08 8.84 2.97
N SER A 159 -27.99 8.04 2.42
CA SER A 159 -29.21 7.65 3.13
C SER A 159 -29.55 6.19 2.88
N THR A 160 -30.16 5.54 3.87
CA THR A 160 -30.58 4.14 3.76
C THR A 160 -31.61 3.89 2.66
N SER A 161 -32.29 4.93 2.17
CA SER A 161 -33.31 4.84 1.11
C SER A 161 -32.78 5.11 -0.30
N SER A 162 -31.70 5.90 -0.44
CA SER A 162 -31.13 6.29 -1.74
C SER A 162 -29.80 5.61 -2.05
N GLY A 163 -29.23 4.86 -1.10
CA GLY A 163 -27.99 4.10 -1.25
C GLY A 163 -26.74 4.91 -0.88
N ILE A 164 -25.58 4.47 -1.37
CA ILE A 164 -24.33 5.24 -1.27
C ILE A 164 -24.45 6.52 -2.13
N GLY A 165 -24.08 7.65 -1.55
CA GLY A 165 -24.08 8.96 -2.23
C GLY A 165 -22.75 9.21 -2.92
N SER A 166 -22.17 10.38 -2.68
CA SER A 166 -20.92 10.80 -3.31
C SER A 166 -19.70 10.08 -2.69
N ALA A 167 -18.68 9.82 -3.50
CA ALA A 167 -17.47 9.13 -3.06
C ALA A 167 -16.62 10.02 -2.13
N PRO A 168 -15.99 9.47 -1.09
CA PRO A 168 -15.33 10.25 -0.04
C PRO A 168 -14.24 11.22 -0.54
N GLN A 169 -13.43 10.82 -1.54
CA GLN A 169 -12.19 11.52 -1.88
C GLN A 169 -12.38 13.00 -2.27
N TRP A 170 -13.52 13.34 -2.89
CA TRP A 170 -13.82 14.69 -3.40
C TRP A 170 -15.00 15.37 -2.70
N ASN A 171 -15.44 14.84 -1.57
CA ASN A 171 -16.64 15.32 -0.88
C ASN A 171 -16.36 15.71 0.58
N GLY A 172 -17.20 16.58 1.12
CA GLY A 172 -17.03 17.14 2.46
C GLY A 172 -16.06 18.32 2.50
N SER A 173 -15.70 18.73 3.72
CA SER A 173 -14.86 19.91 3.99
C SER A 173 -13.44 19.77 3.42
N GLY A 174 -12.91 20.87 2.88
CA GLY A 174 -11.50 21.02 2.51
C GLY A 174 -10.59 21.50 3.66
N ASP A 175 -11.17 21.86 4.80
CA ASP A 175 -10.46 22.46 5.94
C ASP A 175 -10.49 21.59 7.22
N ALA A 176 -11.22 20.47 7.19
CA ALA A 176 -11.27 19.50 8.28
C ALA A 176 -11.63 18.12 7.72
N ALA A 177 -11.00 17.08 8.25
CA ALA A 177 -11.21 15.72 7.78
C ALA A 177 -10.92 14.67 8.83
N TRP A 178 -11.43 13.47 8.58
CA TRP A 178 -10.75 12.28 9.05
C TRP A 178 -9.74 11.81 8.00
N MET A 179 -8.60 11.34 8.45
CA MET A 179 -7.51 10.88 7.62
C MET A 179 -7.09 9.49 8.05
N TRP A 180 -6.99 8.60 7.07
CA TRP A 180 -6.31 7.33 7.23
C TRP A 180 -4.86 7.48 6.78
N VAL A 181 -3.94 6.86 7.52
CA VAL A 181 -2.52 6.79 7.14
C VAL A 181 -1.97 5.40 7.42
N ASN A 182 -1.36 4.75 6.41
CA ASN A 182 -0.64 3.48 6.54
C ASN A 182 0.71 3.65 7.25
N HIS A 183 1.25 2.57 7.81
CA HIS A 183 2.52 2.48 8.54
C HIS A 183 3.18 1.15 8.18
N GLU A 184 4.18 1.20 7.30
CA GLU A 184 4.60 0.05 6.53
C GLU A 184 5.61 -0.84 7.29
N TYR A 185 6.71 -0.25 7.77
CA TYR A 185 7.81 -0.95 8.45
C TYR A 185 8.58 -0.07 9.44
N ILE A 186 9.67 -0.61 10.01
CA ILE A 186 10.67 0.13 10.79
C ILE A 186 12.04 -0.17 10.16
N SER A 187 12.78 0.86 9.75
CA SER A 187 14.07 0.71 9.06
C SER A 187 15.16 0.20 10.01
N GLY A 188 16.09 -0.60 9.45
CA GLY A 188 17.21 -1.21 10.18
C GLY A 188 16.91 -2.58 10.79
N ASN A 189 17.66 -2.95 11.81
CA ASN A 189 17.63 -4.25 12.45
C ASN A 189 17.14 -4.15 13.91
N ILE A 190 16.24 -5.06 14.29
CA ILE A 190 15.82 -5.26 15.68
C ILE A 190 16.99 -5.78 16.55
N ALA A 191 16.93 -5.49 17.85
CA ALA A 191 17.83 -6.07 18.84
C ALA A 191 17.72 -7.60 18.86
N THR A 192 18.85 -8.28 19.00
CA THR A 192 18.90 -9.72 19.35
C THR A 192 19.58 -9.89 20.70
N THR A 193 19.55 -11.10 21.26
CA THR A 193 20.30 -11.39 22.50
C THR A 193 21.81 -11.14 22.36
N THR A 194 22.32 -11.03 21.13
CA THR A 194 23.75 -10.84 20.79
C THR A 194 24.07 -9.58 20.00
N SER A 195 23.09 -8.72 19.68
CA SER A 195 23.29 -7.49 18.90
C SER A 195 22.37 -6.37 19.36
N ALA A 196 22.88 -5.15 19.39
CA ALA A 196 22.08 -3.94 19.56
C ALA A 196 21.17 -3.70 18.33
N PRO A 197 20.03 -3.01 18.51
CA PRO A 197 19.26 -2.47 17.39
C PRO A 197 20.01 -1.31 16.73
N ASP A 198 19.70 -1.03 15.46
CA ASP A 198 20.24 0.12 14.73
C ASP A 198 19.11 0.95 14.07
N ASP A 199 19.49 2.08 13.47
CA ASP A 199 18.58 2.97 12.72
C ASP A 199 17.27 3.33 13.47
N GLN A 200 16.11 3.18 12.85
CA GLN A 200 14.82 3.47 13.47
C GLN A 200 14.46 2.46 14.58
N TRP A 201 14.93 1.21 14.52
CA TRP A 201 14.78 0.29 15.65
C TRP A 201 15.48 0.79 16.91
N LEU A 202 16.65 1.43 16.76
CA LEU A 202 17.34 2.11 17.86
C LEU A 202 16.52 3.30 18.37
N THR A 203 15.89 4.07 17.48
CA THR A 203 15.00 5.18 17.86
C THR A 203 13.83 4.69 18.73
N LEU A 204 13.16 3.60 18.32
CA LEU A 204 12.08 2.99 19.10
C LEU A 204 12.59 2.47 20.45
N ALA A 205 13.74 1.79 20.47
CA ALA A 205 14.35 1.29 21.70
C ALA A 205 14.70 2.43 22.67
N GLN A 206 15.25 3.54 22.17
CA GLN A 206 15.54 4.73 22.97
C GLN A 206 14.28 5.36 23.54
N PHE A 207 13.23 5.51 22.73
CA PHE A 207 11.92 5.96 23.20
C PHE A 207 11.40 5.06 24.35
N MET A 208 11.39 3.74 24.14
CA MET A 208 10.92 2.78 25.15
C MET A 208 11.80 2.78 26.41
N LYS A 209 13.11 3.00 26.27
CA LYS A 209 14.03 3.15 27.40
C LYS A 209 13.72 4.39 28.22
N ASN A 210 13.44 5.51 27.56
CA ASN A 210 13.10 6.78 28.20
C ASN A 210 11.73 6.73 28.91
N GLU A 211 10.79 5.95 28.37
CA GLU A 211 9.49 5.64 29.01
C GLU A 211 9.61 4.60 30.13
N GLY A 212 10.80 4.04 30.39
CA GLY A 212 11.04 3.05 31.44
C GLY A 212 10.52 1.64 31.14
N ILE A 213 10.18 1.33 29.88
CA ILE A 213 9.68 0.02 29.43
C ILE A 213 10.83 -0.98 29.30
N LEU A 214 11.97 -0.53 28.77
CA LEU A 214 13.18 -1.33 28.60
C LEU A 214 14.15 -1.13 29.76
N THR A 215 14.73 -2.23 30.24
CA THR A 215 15.77 -2.20 31.29
C THR A 215 17.17 -2.24 30.69
N ASN A 216 17.32 -2.84 29.51
CA ASN A 216 18.54 -2.94 28.73
C ASN A 216 19.19 -1.57 28.44
N ASP A 217 20.51 -1.55 28.28
CA ASP A 217 21.24 -0.47 27.62
C ASP A 217 21.08 -0.67 26.12
N VAL A 218 20.51 0.33 25.44
CA VAL A 218 20.15 0.23 24.02
C VAL A 218 21.38 0.11 23.10
N SER A 219 22.57 0.51 23.58
CA SER A 219 23.82 0.40 22.83
C SER A 219 24.56 -0.94 23.06
N SER A 220 24.07 -1.77 23.97
CA SER A 220 24.70 -3.04 24.33
C SER A 220 24.45 -4.13 23.30
N ASN A 221 25.46 -4.94 23.00
CA ASN A 221 25.33 -6.18 22.22
C ASN A 221 24.92 -7.40 23.09
N SER A 222 24.29 -7.15 24.23
CA SER A 222 23.80 -8.20 25.13
C SER A 222 22.44 -7.81 25.67
N TRP A 223 21.40 -8.32 25.01
CA TRP A 223 20.00 -8.08 25.37
C TRP A 223 19.40 -9.26 26.11
N SER A 224 18.56 -8.96 27.11
CA SER A 224 17.72 -9.99 27.71
C SER A 224 16.62 -10.39 26.73
N ALA A 225 16.26 -11.68 26.69
CA ALA A 225 15.16 -12.16 25.85
C ALA A 225 13.85 -11.38 26.12
N VAL A 226 13.59 -11.02 27.38
CA VAL A 226 12.41 -10.24 27.78
C VAL A 226 12.38 -8.86 27.14
N ASP A 227 13.51 -8.15 27.07
CA ASP A 227 13.55 -6.81 26.47
C ASP A 227 13.55 -6.87 24.93
N VAL A 228 14.06 -7.94 24.31
CA VAL A 228 13.87 -8.22 22.88
C VAL A 228 12.39 -8.45 22.57
N ASP A 229 11.72 -9.31 23.34
CA ASP A 229 10.30 -9.63 23.23
C ASP A 229 9.42 -8.36 23.40
N ARG A 230 9.76 -7.49 24.37
CA ARG A 230 9.08 -6.19 24.55
C ARG A 230 9.26 -5.25 23.36
N LEU A 231 10.48 -5.13 22.83
CA LEU A 231 10.75 -4.29 21.67
C LEU A 231 9.98 -4.79 20.44
N ASN A 232 9.95 -6.10 20.23
CA ASN A 232 9.19 -6.74 19.16
C ASN A 232 7.69 -6.43 19.26
N TYR A 233 7.09 -6.65 20.45
CA TYR A 233 5.67 -6.33 20.68
C TYR A 233 5.37 -4.84 20.47
N ALA A 234 6.26 -3.94 20.90
CA ALA A 234 6.09 -2.51 20.67
C ALA A 234 6.19 -2.14 19.17
N ALA A 235 7.02 -2.83 18.40
CA ALA A 235 7.17 -2.64 16.96
C ALA A 235 5.92 -3.07 16.19
N ARG A 236 5.29 -4.18 16.56
CA ARG A 236 3.97 -4.59 16.00
C ARG A 236 2.93 -3.48 16.13
N ARG A 237 3.01 -2.66 17.19
CA ARG A 237 2.12 -1.50 17.42
C ARG A 237 2.48 -0.26 16.60
N GLN A 238 3.63 -0.25 15.94
CA GLN A 238 4.03 0.86 15.07
C GLN A 238 3.50 0.71 13.65
N LEU A 239 3.23 -0.53 13.20
CA LEU A 239 2.73 -0.84 11.86
C LEU A 239 1.19 -0.69 11.76
N GLY A 240 0.65 -0.90 10.56
CA GLY A 240 -0.79 -0.90 10.30
C GLY A 240 -1.31 0.45 9.83
N GLY A 241 -2.35 0.96 10.47
CA GLY A 241 -3.03 2.19 10.12
C GLY A 241 -3.31 3.12 11.30
N SER A 242 -3.40 4.42 11.01
CA SER A 242 -3.90 5.46 11.92
C SER A 242 -5.14 6.10 11.33
N TRP A 243 -6.20 6.22 12.14
CA TRP A 243 -7.41 6.98 11.82
C TRP A 243 -7.48 8.22 12.70
N VAL A 244 -7.20 9.38 12.12
CA VAL A 244 -7.01 10.63 12.86
C VAL A 244 -7.90 11.74 12.30
N ARG A 245 -8.48 12.54 13.19
CA ARG A 245 -9.12 13.80 12.80
C ARG A 245 -8.04 14.87 12.63
N ILE A 246 -8.08 15.57 11.51
CA ILE A 246 -7.18 16.69 11.20
C ILE A 246 -7.99 17.96 10.94
N VAL A 247 -7.42 19.11 11.32
CA VAL A 247 -8.02 20.43 11.11
C VAL A 247 -7.00 21.41 10.55
N LYS A 248 -7.47 22.31 9.70
CA LYS A 248 -6.71 23.42 9.14
C LYS A 248 -7.01 24.70 9.90
N ASP A 249 -5.98 25.42 10.32
CA ASP A 249 -6.14 26.78 10.81
C ASP A 249 -6.38 27.72 9.61
N PRO A 250 -7.49 28.48 9.57
CA PRO A 250 -7.87 29.27 8.39
C PRO A 250 -7.00 30.52 8.18
N TYR A 251 -6.15 30.90 9.14
CA TYR A 251 -5.30 32.09 9.05
C TYR A 251 -3.87 31.74 8.65
N THR A 252 -3.35 30.64 9.20
CA THR A 252 -1.98 30.17 8.97
C THR A 252 -1.90 29.06 7.92
N LEU A 253 -3.04 28.49 7.54
CA LEU A 253 -3.20 27.36 6.61
C LEU A 253 -2.51 26.07 7.07
N LYS A 254 -2.05 26.03 8.32
CA LYS A 254 -1.39 24.88 8.94
C LYS A 254 -2.42 23.82 9.30
N TRP A 255 -2.10 22.58 8.97
CA TRP A 255 -2.84 21.40 9.38
C TRP A 255 -2.26 20.81 10.66
N SER A 256 -3.12 20.25 11.50
CA SER A 256 -2.72 19.54 12.72
C SER A 256 -3.72 18.45 13.10
N VAL A 257 -3.28 17.44 13.84
CA VAL A 257 -4.17 16.44 14.44
C VAL A 257 -5.00 17.07 15.57
N ASP A 258 -6.31 16.92 15.51
CA ASP A 258 -7.19 17.22 16.64
C ASP A 258 -7.07 16.10 17.70
N ARG A 259 -6.20 16.31 18.67
CA ARG A 259 -5.96 15.39 19.79
C ARG A 259 -7.15 15.24 20.76
N SER A 260 -8.20 16.06 20.61
CA SER A 260 -9.43 15.90 21.39
C SER A 260 -10.41 14.90 20.75
N ALA A 261 -10.20 14.56 19.47
CA ALA A 261 -11.00 13.59 18.75
C ALA A 261 -10.67 12.14 19.17
N PRO A 262 -11.60 11.19 18.98
CA PRO A 262 -11.37 9.77 19.25
C PRO A 262 -10.50 9.13 18.15
N ASN A 263 -9.24 9.56 18.07
CA ASN A 263 -8.27 9.03 17.13
C ASN A 263 -7.92 7.58 17.47
N MET A 264 -7.73 6.73 16.45
CA MET A 264 -7.56 5.29 16.61
C MET A 264 -6.35 4.73 15.86
N ARG A 265 -5.87 3.58 16.35
CA ARG A 265 -4.84 2.76 15.72
C ARG A 265 -5.41 1.39 15.38
N TYR A 266 -4.97 0.88 14.24
CA TYR A 266 -5.19 -0.47 13.76
C TYR A 266 -3.80 -1.04 13.50
N ASP A 267 -3.28 -1.89 14.37
CA ASP A 267 -1.89 -2.34 14.31
C ASP A 267 -1.76 -3.85 14.10
N ALA A 268 -0.52 -4.35 14.09
CA ALA A 268 -0.19 -5.76 13.83
C ALA A 268 -0.44 -6.68 15.04
N THR A 269 -1.10 -6.21 16.10
CA THR A 269 -1.40 -7.00 17.31
C THR A 269 -2.85 -7.50 17.31
N SER A 270 -3.18 -8.36 18.27
CA SER A 270 -4.53 -8.86 18.55
C SER A 270 -5.52 -7.75 19.00
N GLY A 271 -5.05 -6.51 19.15
CA GLY A 271 -5.92 -5.33 19.24
C GLY A 271 -6.67 -5.04 17.94
N THR A 272 -6.22 -5.57 16.81
CA THR A 272 -6.86 -5.47 15.49
C THR A 272 -7.22 -6.86 14.99
N LEU A 273 -8.44 -7.04 14.51
CA LEU A 273 -8.91 -8.31 13.96
C LEU A 273 -9.55 -8.08 12.60
N ALA A 274 -9.22 -8.94 11.63
CA ALA A 274 -9.80 -8.93 10.30
C ALA A 274 -10.27 -10.33 9.90
N ARG A 275 -11.43 -10.40 9.25
CA ARG A 275 -11.94 -11.66 8.69
C ARG A 275 -11.41 -11.87 7.27
N ILE A 276 -10.92 -13.06 6.96
CA ILE A 276 -10.53 -13.45 5.61
C ILE A 276 -11.75 -13.97 4.86
N GLU A 277 -12.05 -13.39 3.71
CA GLU A 277 -13.20 -13.78 2.85
C GLU A 277 -12.71 -14.26 1.48
N GLY A 278 -13.18 -15.42 1.03
CA GLY A 278 -12.82 -16.00 -0.28
C GLY A 278 -11.55 -16.84 -0.31
N TYR A 279 -10.80 -16.85 0.78
CA TYR A 279 -9.66 -17.73 1.03
C TYR A 279 -9.88 -18.48 2.36
N SER A 280 -9.45 -19.73 2.43
CA SER A 280 -9.51 -20.55 3.64
C SER A 280 -8.09 -20.87 4.11
N PRO A 281 -7.59 -20.20 5.16
CA PRO A 281 -6.33 -20.55 5.79
C PRO A 281 -6.31 -22.02 6.22
N ASN A 282 -5.14 -22.62 6.16
CA ASN A 282 -4.94 -24.03 6.48
C ASN A 282 -5.28 -24.34 7.95
N ASN A 283 -4.95 -23.42 8.86
CA ASN A 283 -5.26 -23.51 10.28
C ASN A 283 -5.96 -22.23 10.78
N ALA A 284 -6.70 -22.34 11.88
CA ALA A 284 -7.18 -21.16 12.59
C ALA A 284 -6.01 -20.42 13.25
N ASP A 285 -6.09 -19.10 13.29
CA ASP A 285 -5.16 -18.23 14.01
C ASP A 285 -5.49 -18.19 15.52
N HIS A 286 -4.62 -17.57 16.32
CA HIS A 286 -4.84 -17.29 17.73
C HIS A 286 -4.48 -15.86 18.09
N ASP A 287 -5.02 -15.33 19.18
CA ASP A 287 -4.58 -14.03 19.71
C ASP A 287 -3.13 -14.07 20.22
N ASP A 288 -2.55 -12.92 20.56
CA ASP A 288 -1.17 -12.81 21.07
C ASP A 288 -0.97 -13.48 22.45
N PHE A 289 -2.05 -13.99 23.04
CA PHE A 289 -2.05 -14.70 24.32
C PHE A 289 -2.24 -16.22 24.14
N GLY A 290 -2.37 -16.69 22.90
CA GLY A 290 -2.55 -18.10 22.53
C GLY A 290 -4.00 -18.60 22.56
N THR A 291 -4.99 -17.72 22.66
CA THR A 291 -6.40 -18.10 22.57
C THR A 291 -6.79 -18.27 21.11
N MET A 292 -7.24 -19.48 20.74
CA MET A 292 -7.72 -19.76 19.38
C MET A 292 -8.86 -18.83 18.98
N LEU A 293 -8.72 -18.22 17.80
CA LEU A 293 -9.76 -17.42 17.17
C LEU A 293 -10.70 -18.32 16.35
N PRO A 294 -11.91 -17.83 15.99
CA PRO A 294 -12.73 -18.50 14.99
C PRO A 294 -11.96 -18.66 13.66
N GLN A 295 -12.27 -19.72 12.92
CA GLN A 295 -11.70 -19.95 11.59
C GLN A 295 -11.86 -18.69 10.70
N ASN A 296 -10.82 -18.37 9.93
CA ASN A 296 -10.72 -17.20 9.05
C ASN A 296 -10.65 -15.83 9.76
N ILE A 297 -10.50 -15.76 11.07
CA ILE A 297 -10.17 -14.50 11.74
C ILE A 297 -8.67 -14.44 11.93
N ALA A 298 -8.06 -13.35 11.48
CA ALA A 298 -6.62 -13.11 11.56
C ALA A 298 -6.31 -11.95 12.50
N VAL A 299 -5.18 -12.07 13.19
CA VAL A 299 -4.60 -11.00 14.00
C VAL A 299 -3.88 -9.99 13.13
N GLY A 300 -4.23 -8.72 13.31
CA GLY A 300 -3.45 -7.60 12.82
C GLY A 300 -3.44 -7.38 11.31
N ILE A 301 -2.85 -6.25 10.97
CA ILE A 301 -2.41 -5.83 9.62
C ILE A 301 -0.99 -5.29 9.76
N HIS A 302 -0.14 -5.53 8.76
CA HIS A 302 1.23 -5.02 8.71
C HIS A 302 1.76 -5.03 7.27
N SER A 303 2.95 -4.46 7.06
CA SER A 303 3.48 -4.22 5.71
C SER A 303 2.49 -3.43 4.87
N ASP A 304 1.75 -2.55 5.51
CA ASP A 304 0.73 -1.71 4.90
C ASP A 304 1.45 -0.64 4.08
N CYS A 305 1.60 -0.90 2.78
CA CYS A 305 2.30 -0.04 1.83
C CYS A 305 1.35 1.10 1.37
N SER A 306 1.01 1.14 0.08
CA SER A 306 0.00 2.00 -0.50
C SER A 306 -1.43 1.46 -0.23
N GLY A 307 -2.43 1.97 -0.95
CA GLY A 307 -3.82 1.60 -0.70
C GLY A 307 -4.83 2.23 -1.66
N GLY A 308 -6.09 2.20 -1.25
CA GLY A 308 -7.22 2.68 -2.03
C GLY A 308 -8.38 3.18 -1.17
N GLN A 309 -9.07 4.23 -1.61
CA GLN A 309 -10.28 4.68 -0.95
C GLN A 309 -11.51 4.15 -1.69
N SER A 310 -12.39 3.43 -0.99
CA SER A 310 -13.57 2.87 -1.64
C SER A 310 -14.65 3.93 -1.86
N PRO A 311 -15.46 3.83 -2.93
CA PRO A 311 -16.60 4.72 -3.15
C PRO A 311 -17.67 4.67 -2.05
N TRP A 312 -17.63 3.64 -1.19
CA TRP A 312 -18.52 3.46 -0.04
C TRP A 312 -17.81 3.63 1.30
N GLY A 313 -16.70 4.38 1.31
CA GLY A 313 -16.14 4.97 2.52
C GLY A 313 -15.51 3.97 3.47
N THR A 314 -14.78 3.03 2.89
CA THR A 314 -13.78 2.19 3.56
C THR A 314 -12.41 2.49 2.95
N VAL A 315 -11.36 1.96 3.56
CA VAL A 315 -10.01 2.00 3.01
C VAL A 315 -9.60 0.58 2.65
N ILE A 316 -8.96 0.39 1.50
CA ILE A 316 -8.15 -0.79 1.21
C ILE A 316 -6.71 -0.43 1.57
N THR A 317 -6.16 -1.06 2.59
CA THR A 317 -4.71 -1.07 2.83
C THR A 317 -4.14 -2.34 2.22
N CYS A 318 -2.92 -2.32 1.71
CA CYS A 318 -2.35 -3.46 1.01
C CYS A 318 -1.12 -4.00 1.73
N GLU A 319 -1.15 -5.30 2.08
CA GLU A 319 -0.01 -5.99 2.68
C GLU A 319 0.97 -6.38 1.56
N GLU A 320 2.12 -5.72 1.52
CA GLU A 320 3.09 -5.80 0.42
C GLU A 320 4.23 -6.78 0.76
N ASN A 321 5.30 -6.32 1.40
CA ASN A 321 6.39 -7.17 1.89
C ASN A 321 6.04 -7.96 3.18
N ALA A 322 4.88 -8.60 3.23
CA ALA A 322 4.39 -9.36 4.40
C ALA A 322 5.27 -10.56 4.77
N GLN A 323 6.02 -11.10 3.80
CA GLN A 323 6.86 -12.29 4.00
C GLN A 323 8.02 -12.06 4.99
N ASP A 324 8.44 -10.82 5.20
CA ASP A 324 9.62 -10.51 6.03
C ASP A 324 9.34 -10.64 7.54
N TRP A 325 8.06 -10.79 7.91
CA TRP A 325 7.61 -10.78 9.30
C TRP A 325 7.38 -12.16 9.90
N TYR A 326 6.63 -13.03 9.20
CA TYR A 326 6.33 -14.40 9.62
C TYR A 326 6.85 -15.48 8.65
N GLY A 327 7.36 -15.09 7.47
CA GLY A 327 8.01 -15.97 6.49
C GLY A 327 7.37 -15.99 5.11
N GLU A 328 8.15 -16.45 4.13
CA GLU A 328 7.75 -16.56 2.72
C GLU A 328 7.03 -17.89 2.44
N LEU A 329 5.79 -17.81 1.95
CA LEU A 329 4.98 -18.98 1.58
C LEU A 329 5.40 -19.53 0.21
N GLU A 330 5.87 -18.67 -0.68
CA GLU A 330 6.41 -19.04 -2.00
C GLU A 330 7.93 -19.22 -1.94
N ASN A 331 8.41 -20.00 -0.97
CA ASN A 331 9.83 -20.24 -0.67
C ASN A 331 10.63 -20.93 -1.81
N CYS A 332 9.96 -21.32 -2.90
CA CYS A 332 10.56 -21.89 -4.10
C CYS A 332 11.33 -20.86 -4.96
N TRP A 333 11.22 -19.56 -4.65
CA TRP A 333 11.91 -18.49 -5.37
C TRP A 333 13.13 -17.99 -4.62
N THR A 334 14.26 -17.88 -5.34
CA THR A 334 15.41 -17.12 -4.82
C THR A 334 15.22 -15.62 -5.04
N SER A 335 16.02 -14.81 -4.34
CA SER A 335 16.09 -13.37 -4.57
C SER A 335 16.47 -12.99 -6.01
N ASN A 336 17.04 -13.90 -6.81
CA ASN A 336 17.40 -13.67 -8.20
C ASN A 336 16.31 -14.09 -9.21
N GLN A 337 15.06 -14.27 -8.77
CA GLN A 337 13.93 -14.76 -9.60
C GLN A 337 14.20 -16.14 -10.21
N GLN A 338 14.97 -16.98 -9.50
CA GLN A 338 15.22 -18.35 -9.89
C GLN A 338 14.26 -19.27 -9.16
N PHE A 339 13.51 -20.07 -9.91
CA PHE A 339 12.69 -21.14 -9.34
C PHE A 339 13.59 -22.32 -8.95
N THR A 340 13.50 -22.80 -7.72
CA THR A 340 14.31 -23.94 -7.25
C THR A 340 13.45 -24.91 -6.46
N HIS A 341 13.66 -26.21 -6.66
CA HIS A 341 12.97 -27.26 -5.90
C HIS A 341 13.60 -27.50 -4.52
N THR A 342 14.88 -27.14 -4.35
CA THR A 342 15.73 -27.63 -3.26
C THR A 342 15.65 -26.84 -1.96
N ASN A 343 15.14 -25.61 -1.99
CA ASN A 343 15.09 -24.76 -0.79
C ASN A 343 13.85 -25.02 0.08
N SER A 344 12.95 -25.90 -0.35
CA SER A 344 11.59 -26.05 0.21
C SER A 344 11.15 -27.50 0.46
N GLY A 345 12.07 -28.47 0.56
CA GLY A 345 11.64 -29.89 0.63
C GLY A 345 10.80 -30.34 -0.58
N ASP A 346 11.04 -29.73 -1.75
CA ASP A 346 10.33 -29.90 -3.01
C ASP A 346 8.89 -29.35 -3.06
N ASP A 347 8.37 -28.55 -2.12
CA ASP A 347 6.93 -28.18 -2.02
C ASP A 347 6.22 -27.75 -3.31
N TYR A 348 6.91 -27.10 -4.25
CA TYR A 348 6.35 -26.63 -5.53
C TYR A 348 6.81 -27.46 -6.75
N ALA A 349 7.53 -28.56 -6.53
CA ALA A 349 8.13 -29.34 -7.60
C ALA A 349 7.13 -30.05 -8.51
N ALA A 350 7.55 -30.28 -9.76
CA ALA A 350 6.81 -31.09 -10.73
C ALA A 350 6.58 -32.53 -10.22
N ASN A 351 5.65 -33.24 -10.87
CA ASN A 351 5.17 -34.59 -10.55
C ASN A 351 4.34 -34.74 -9.27
N LYS A 352 3.93 -33.63 -8.62
CA LYS A 352 3.04 -33.66 -7.46
C LYS A 352 2.13 -32.44 -7.39
N THR A 353 1.14 -32.52 -6.52
CA THR A 353 0.40 -31.32 -6.05
C THR A 353 1.33 -30.50 -5.16
N ILE A 354 1.25 -29.18 -5.29
CA ILE A 354 2.02 -28.28 -4.42
C ILE A 354 1.56 -28.40 -2.96
N SER A 355 2.47 -28.17 -2.02
CA SER A 355 2.17 -28.26 -0.59
C SER A 355 2.94 -27.18 0.19
N PRO A 356 2.49 -25.92 0.17
CA PRO A 356 3.19 -24.84 0.86
C PRO A 356 3.35 -25.07 2.37
N ASP A 357 4.46 -24.58 2.93
CA ASP A 357 4.70 -24.54 4.38
C ASP A 357 4.07 -23.29 5.01
N TYR A 358 3.02 -23.49 5.79
CA TYR A 358 2.23 -22.44 6.42
C TYR A 358 2.75 -21.99 7.79
N ASP A 359 3.64 -22.76 8.41
CA ASP A 359 4.11 -22.50 9.78
C ASP A 359 5.00 -21.26 9.82
N THR A 360 5.01 -20.54 10.94
CA THR A 360 5.85 -19.35 11.11
C THR A 360 7.35 -19.69 10.97
N ASP A 361 8.10 -18.86 10.26
CA ASP A 361 9.56 -18.94 10.20
C ASP A 361 10.18 -18.22 11.40
N THR A 362 10.81 -18.98 12.32
CA THR A 362 11.41 -18.44 13.54
C THR A 362 12.68 -17.60 13.32
N SER A 363 13.12 -17.40 12.08
CA SER A 363 14.24 -16.51 11.74
C SER A 363 13.82 -15.10 11.31
N THR A 364 12.52 -14.87 11.13
CA THR A 364 11.95 -13.60 10.68
C THR A 364 11.70 -12.61 11.81
N THR A 365 11.39 -11.35 11.48
CA THR A 365 11.30 -10.26 12.46
C THR A 365 10.26 -10.53 13.55
N PHE A 366 9.04 -10.94 13.21
CA PHE A 366 8.02 -11.32 14.21
C PHE A 366 8.07 -12.80 14.60
N GLY A 367 8.62 -13.67 13.75
CA GLY A 367 8.79 -15.09 14.07
C GLY A 367 9.91 -15.39 15.07
N SER A 368 10.92 -14.53 15.21
CA SER A 368 12.08 -14.75 16.08
C SER A 368 11.81 -14.68 17.59
N HIS A 369 10.57 -14.35 17.97
CA HIS A 369 10.13 -14.25 19.36
C HIS A 369 10.23 -15.60 20.10
N THR A 370 10.64 -15.56 21.38
CA THR A 370 10.78 -16.80 22.18
C THR A 370 9.46 -17.36 22.67
N ASP A 371 8.45 -16.51 22.84
CA ASP A 371 7.08 -16.89 23.13
C ASP A 371 6.35 -17.29 21.84
N SER A 372 6.08 -18.58 21.67
CA SER A 372 5.39 -19.08 20.48
C SER A 372 3.91 -18.64 20.39
N ARG A 373 3.35 -18.03 21.44
CA ARG A 373 1.97 -17.50 21.42
C ARG A 373 1.80 -16.27 20.54
N THR A 374 2.89 -15.64 20.13
CA THR A 374 2.89 -14.48 19.22
C THR A 374 3.24 -14.85 17.78
N HIS A 375 3.40 -16.16 17.50
CA HIS A 375 3.64 -16.67 16.16
C HIS A 375 2.31 -16.81 15.43
N HIS A 376 2.22 -16.27 14.22
CA HIS A 376 1.02 -16.35 13.39
C HIS A 376 1.34 -17.06 12.07
N PRO A 377 0.41 -17.85 11.51
CA PRO A 377 0.64 -18.61 10.28
C PRO A 377 0.87 -17.68 9.08
N LYS A 378 1.69 -18.08 8.11
CA LYS A 378 2.07 -17.24 6.98
C LYS A 378 0.90 -16.92 6.04
N ASP A 379 -0.08 -17.82 5.96
CA ASP A 379 -1.19 -17.77 4.99
C ASP A 379 -2.35 -16.86 5.38
N VAL A 380 -2.28 -16.21 6.54
CA VAL A 380 -3.27 -15.18 6.94
C VAL A 380 -2.83 -13.74 6.58
N TYR A 381 -1.68 -13.56 5.93
CA TYR A 381 -1.12 -12.27 5.51
C TYR A 381 -0.80 -12.21 4.02
N GLY A 382 -0.58 -11.02 3.48
CA GLY A 382 -0.28 -10.76 2.06
C GLY A 382 -1.54 -10.48 1.23
N PHE A 383 -2.56 -9.86 1.82
CA PHE A 383 -3.82 -9.54 1.14
C PHE A 383 -4.06 -8.03 1.03
N PRO A 384 -4.90 -7.56 0.10
CA PRO A 384 -5.56 -6.28 0.26
C PRO A 384 -6.56 -6.41 1.43
N VAL A 385 -6.59 -5.44 2.33
CA VAL A 385 -7.40 -5.45 3.54
C VAL A 385 -8.36 -4.27 3.53
N GLU A 386 -9.65 -4.55 3.48
CA GLU A 386 -10.68 -3.53 3.67
C GLU A 386 -10.84 -3.19 5.16
N MET A 387 -10.38 -2.00 5.51
CA MET A 387 -10.59 -1.37 6.81
C MET A 387 -11.87 -0.55 6.80
N ASP A 388 -12.69 -0.70 7.85
CA ASP A 388 -13.84 0.14 8.16
C ASP A 388 -13.41 1.22 9.18
N PRO A 389 -12.75 2.30 8.74
CA PRO A 389 -12.19 3.28 9.65
C PRO A 389 -13.28 3.97 10.47
N GLY A 390 -13.02 4.20 11.76
CA GLY A 390 -14.03 4.72 12.69
C GLY A 390 -14.73 3.62 13.50
N GLU A 391 -14.69 2.37 13.04
CA GLU A 391 -15.11 1.21 13.83
C GLU A 391 -14.00 0.72 14.77
N TYR A 392 -14.38 -0.01 15.84
CA TYR A 392 -13.42 -0.60 16.77
C TYR A 392 -12.46 -1.54 16.04
N SER A 393 -11.15 -1.40 16.27
CA SER A 393 -10.10 -2.21 15.63
C SER A 393 -10.28 -3.72 15.81
N SER A 394 -10.87 -4.13 16.94
CA SER A 394 -11.15 -5.55 17.24
C SER A 394 -12.40 -6.10 16.53
N LEU A 395 -13.13 -5.28 15.76
CA LEU A 395 -14.32 -5.71 15.04
C LEU A 395 -13.93 -6.27 13.67
N TRP A 396 -14.00 -7.59 13.51
CA TRP A 396 -13.86 -8.23 12.20
C TRP A 396 -15.18 -8.16 11.41
N TYR A 397 -15.09 -8.30 10.09
CA TYR A 397 -16.23 -8.16 9.19
C TYR A 397 -17.32 -9.23 9.40
N GLU A 398 -18.57 -8.78 9.56
CA GLU A 398 -19.73 -9.65 9.51
C GLU A 398 -20.62 -9.31 8.30
N SER A 399 -20.85 -10.29 7.42
CA SER A 399 -21.55 -10.03 6.15
C SER A 399 -23.00 -9.57 6.31
N ALA A 400 -23.63 -9.81 7.47
CA ALA A 400 -25.00 -9.43 7.75
C ALA A 400 -25.15 -7.96 8.15
N ASP A 401 -24.17 -7.39 8.87
CA ASP A 401 -24.19 -5.99 9.31
C ASP A 401 -23.32 -5.07 8.43
N GLY A 402 -22.35 -5.66 7.71
CA GLY A 402 -21.42 -4.95 6.84
C GLY A 402 -20.48 -4.01 7.59
N ARG A 403 -20.17 -4.28 8.87
CA ARG A 403 -19.26 -3.52 9.72
C ARG A 403 -17.99 -4.31 10.00
N GLY A 404 -16.90 -3.61 10.33
CA GLY A 404 -15.62 -4.22 10.70
C GLY A 404 -14.70 -4.52 9.53
N HIS A 405 -13.54 -5.13 9.84
CA HIS A 405 -12.40 -5.26 8.92
C HIS A 405 -12.33 -6.63 8.25
N ARG A 406 -11.86 -6.68 7.01
CA ARG A 406 -11.64 -7.95 6.28
C ARG A 406 -10.43 -7.94 5.38
N LYS A 407 -9.81 -9.10 5.24
CA LYS A 407 -8.82 -9.40 4.20
C LYS A 407 -9.56 -9.94 2.97
N LEU A 408 -9.26 -9.37 1.79
CA LEU A 408 -9.87 -9.74 0.52
C LEU A 408 -9.21 -11.01 -0.04
N GLY A 409 -9.42 -12.13 0.64
CA GLY A 409 -8.91 -13.44 0.24
C GLY A 409 -9.31 -13.88 -1.17
N VAL A 410 -10.45 -13.39 -1.69
CA VAL A 410 -10.87 -13.55 -3.10
C VAL A 410 -9.86 -13.01 -4.12
N MET A 411 -9.01 -12.05 -3.73
CA MET A 411 -7.94 -11.51 -4.58
C MET A 411 -6.63 -12.29 -4.42
N GLY A 412 -6.52 -13.15 -3.41
CA GLY A 412 -5.36 -14.00 -3.14
C GLY A 412 -4.18 -13.25 -2.53
N ARG A 413 -3.13 -14.02 -2.24
CA ARG A 413 -1.89 -13.57 -1.64
C ARG A 413 -0.91 -13.11 -2.71
N ALA A 414 -0.41 -11.90 -2.56
CA ALA A 414 0.67 -11.33 -3.35
C ALA A 414 1.41 -10.31 -2.50
N ARG A 415 2.36 -9.59 -3.11
CA ARG A 415 2.95 -8.39 -2.50
C ARG A 415 2.17 -7.21 -3.00
N TRP A 416 1.05 -6.88 -2.37
CA TRP A 416 0.10 -5.91 -2.91
C TRP A 416 0.58 -4.49 -2.67
N GLU A 417 0.68 -3.69 -3.73
CA GLU A 417 1.03 -2.28 -3.60
C GLU A 417 -0.19 -1.46 -3.17
N ASN A 418 -1.17 -1.37 -4.05
CA ASN A 418 -2.36 -0.54 -3.87
C ASN A 418 -3.59 -1.18 -4.53
N ALA A 419 -4.72 -0.49 -4.42
CA ALA A 419 -5.94 -0.88 -5.11
C ALA A 419 -6.77 0.34 -5.54
N THR A 420 -7.30 0.32 -6.75
CA THR A 420 -8.17 1.39 -7.28
C THR A 420 -9.48 0.81 -7.82
N PHE A 421 -10.54 1.62 -7.83
CA PHE A 421 -11.90 1.17 -8.20
C PHE A 421 -12.31 1.69 -9.57
N GLY A 422 -12.94 0.82 -10.37
CA GLY A 422 -13.60 1.23 -11.60
C GLY A 422 -14.82 2.10 -11.30
N VAL A 423 -14.70 3.41 -11.50
CA VAL A 423 -15.76 4.41 -11.28
C VAL A 423 -16.08 5.21 -12.55
N ASN A 424 -17.23 5.88 -12.56
CA ASN A 424 -17.60 6.80 -13.63
C ASN A 424 -16.96 8.18 -13.46
N THR A 425 -17.20 9.10 -14.40
CA THR A 425 -16.64 10.46 -14.40
C THR A 425 -17.08 11.35 -13.24
N SER A 426 -18.05 10.91 -12.44
CA SER A 426 -18.46 11.55 -11.18
C SER A 426 -17.86 10.84 -9.96
N TRP A 427 -16.86 9.99 -10.17
CA TRP A 427 -16.17 9.21 -9.14
C TRP A 427 -17.08 8.22 -8.38
N GLN A 428 -18.17 7.79 -9.02
CA GLN A 428 -19.16 6.88 -8.42
C GLN A 428 -19.17 5.51 -9.10
N LEU A 429 -19.57 4.48 -8.37
CA LEU A 429 -19.91 3.18 -8.96
C LEU A 429 -21.05 3.34 -9.98
N THR A 430 -21.00 2.56 -11.06
CA THR A 430 -22.03 2.60 -12.11
C THR A 430 -23.15 1.59 -11.82
N PRO A 431 -24.41 2.00 -11.60
CA PRO A 431 -25.52 1.07 -11.38
C PRO A 431 -25.69 0.08 -12.54
N GLY A 432 -25.95 -1.18 -12.20
CA GLY A 432 -26.10 -2.28 -13.15
C GLY A 432 -24.78 -2.89 -13.61
N GLN A 433 -23.63 -2.40 -13.15
CA GLN A 433 -22.30 -2.96 -13.43
C GLN A 433 -21.73 -3.66 -12.19
N PRO A 434 -20.83 -4.64 -12.35
CA PRO A 434 -20.06 -5.19 -11.24
C PRO A 434 -19.15 -4.14 -10.61
N VAL A 435 -18.77 -4.36 -9.35
CA VAL A 435 -17.65 -3.66 -8.71
C VAL A 435 -16.36 -4.23 -9.29
N VAL A 436 -15.47 -3.33 -9.70
CA VAL A 436 -14.17 -3.68 -10.29
C VAL A 436 -13.08 -3.07 -9.43
N VAL A 437 -12.11 -3.90 -9.05
CA VAL A 437 -10.92 -3.49 -8.29
C VAL A 437 -9.70 -3.86 -9.11
N TYR A 438 -8.84 -2.88 -9.41
CA TYR A 438 -7.52 -3.12 -9.96
C TYR A 438 -6.50 -3.05 -8.84
N ALA A 439 -5.49 -3.90 -8.88
CA ALA A 439 -4.41 -3.91 -7.89
C ALA A 439 -3.13 -4.40 -8.54
N ALA A 440 -2.00 -3.92 -8.04
CA ALA A 440 -0.67 -4.29 -8.50
C ALA A 440 0.04 -5.13 -7.46
N SER A 441 0.92 -6.02 -7.92
CA SER A 441 1.86 -6.69 -7.03
C SER A 441 3.27 -6.20 -7.26
N ASP A 442 3.82 -5.46 -6.29
CA ASP A 442 5.21 -5.06 -6.34
C ASP A 442 6.11 -6.23 -5.98
N ARG A 443 6.62 -6.83 -7.05
CA ARG A 443 7.87 -7.56 -6.99
C ARG A 443 8.51 -7.51 -8.35
N ARG A 444 9.80 -7.84 -8.43
CA ARG A 444 10.45 -8.06 -9.72
C ARG A 444 9.78 -9.20 -10.47
N GLY A 445 9.22 -8.90 -11.63
CA GLY A 445 8.37 -9.84 -12.38
C GLY A 445 6.93 -9.93 -11.88
N GLY A 446 6.50 -9.01 -11.01
CA GLY A 446 5.13 -8.87 -10.51
C GLY A 446 4.09 -8.66 -11.61
N ARG A 447 2.81 -8.70 -11.22
CA ARG A 447 1.67 -8.68 -12.14
C ARG A 447 0.65 -7.64 -11.70
N ILE A 448 -0.20 -7.26 -12.65
CA ILE A 448 -1.38 -6.43 -12.41
C ILE A 448 -2.60 -7.35 -12.42
N TYR A 449 -3.46 -7.17 -11.43
CA TYR A 449 -4.66 -7.96 -11.21
C TYR A 449 -5.91 -7.10 -11.33
N LYS A 450 -7.01 -7.77 -11.65
CA LYS A 450 -8.35 -7.19 -11.76
C LYS A 450 -9.36 -8.14 -11.14
N PHE A 451 -10.02 -7.71 -10.07
CA PHE A 451 -11.17 -8.40 -9.50
C PHE A 451 -12.46 -7.82 -10.06
N VAL A 452 -13.40 -8.69 -10.45
CA VAL A 452 -14.74 -8.31 -10.91
C VAL A 452 -15.78 -9.05 -10.07
N SER A 453 -16.61 -8.33 -9.32
CA SER A 453 -17.62 -8.96 -8.45
C SER A 453 -18.66 -9.75 -9.24
N SER A 454 -19.11 -10.89 -8.70
CA SER A 454 -20.16 -11.71 -9.35
C SER A 454 -21.52 -11.01 -9.37
N GLY A 455 -21.77 -10.13 -8.40
CA GLY A 455 -22.98 -9.31 -8.32
C GLY A 455 -22.76 -7.91 -8.87
N ASN A 456 -23.84 -7.27 -9.32
CA ASN A 456 -23.81 -5.90 -9.80
C ASN A 456 -24.15 -4.91 -8.68
N TYR A 457 -23.49 -3.76 -8.67
CA TYR A 457 -23.93 -2.62 -7.90
C TYR A 457 -25.29 -2.12 -8.43
N GLY A 458 -26.22 -1.82 -7.52
CA GLY A 458 -27.58 -1.39 -7.85
C GLY A 458 -27.91 -0.05 -7.22
N ASN A 459 -28.78 0.72 -7.89
CA ASN A 459 -29.26 1.97 -7.34
C ASN A 459 -29.96 1.75 -6.00
N GLY A 460 -29.62 2.55 -4.98
CA GLY A 460 -30.21 2.42 -3.66
C GLY A 460 -29.62 1.30 -2.78
N MET A 461 -28.59 0.58 -3.23
CA MET A 461 -27.91 -0.39 -2.36
C MET A 461 -27.32 0.29 -1.14
N ASP A 462 -27.59 -0.25 0.04
CA ASP A 462 -26.97 0.19 1.28
C ASP A 462 -25.48 -0.21 1.32
N ARG A 463 -24.71 0.48 2.17
CA ARG A 463 -23.27 0.25 2.32
C ARG A 463 -22.93 -1.22 2.59
N ALA A 464 -23.69 -1.89 3.47
CA ALA A 464 -23.46 -3.30 3.81
C ALA A 464 -23.63 -4.21 2.58
N SER A 465 -24.64 -3.97 1.75
CA SER A 465 -24.86 -4.74 0.52
C SER A 465 -23.82 -4.46 -0.55
N VAL A 466 -23.35 -3.21 -0.67
CA VAL A 466 -22.23 -2.88 -1.57
C VAL A 466 -20.96 -3.59 -1.12
N ARG A 467 -20.60 -3.51 0.17
CA ARG A 467 -19.43 -4.22 0.72
C ARG A 467 -19.50 -5.72 0.46
N ARG A 468 -20.69 -6.34 0.57
CA ARG A 468 -20.88 -7.77 0.30
C ARG A 468 -20.53 -8.18 -1.13
N LEU A 469 -20.52 -7.26 -2.10
CA LEU A 469 -20.12 -7.56 -3.48
C LEU A 469 -18.65 -8.00 -3.60
N LEU A 470 -17.77 -7.58 -2.68
CA LEU A 470 -16.37 -8.04 -2.64
C LEU A 470 -16.19 -9.45 -2.05
N ALA A 471 -17.26 -10.13 -1.61
CA ALA A 471 -17.15 -11.48 -1.03
C ALA A 471 -17.03 -12.58 -2.09
N SER A 472 -17.35 -12.29 -3.35
CA SER A 472 -17.31 -13.26 -4.46
C SER A 472 -17.17 -12.56 -5.80
N GLY A 473 -16.29 -13.08 -6.65
CA GLY A 473 -16.04 -12.54 -7.98
C GLY A 473 -15.07 -13.40 -8.75
N THR A 474 -14.61 -12.87 -9.88
CA THR A 474 -13.59 -13.48 -10.71
C THR A 474 -12.32 -12.65 -10.61
N LEU A 475 -11.19 -13.31 -10.36
CA LEU A 475 -9.86 -12.69 -10.38
C LEU A 475 -9.24 -12.91 -11.76
N TYR A 476 -8.79 -11.81 -12.36
CA TYR A 476 -8.06 -11.79 -13.60
C TYR A 476 -6.65 -11.27 -13.37
N VAL A 477 -5.73 -11.69 -14.23
CA VAL A 477 -4.36 -11.18 -14.30
C VAL A 477 -4.07 -10.66 -15.71
N ALA A 478 -3.37 -9.53 -15.83
CA ALA A 478 -3.04 -8.93 -17.11
C ALA A 478 -1.92 -9.70 -17.82
N HIS A 479 -2.18 -10.18 -19.05
CA HIS A 479 -1.13 -10.68 -19.95
C HIS A 479 -0.81 -9.64 -21.03
N PHE A 480 0.44 -9.14 -21.01
CA PHE A 480 0.94 -8.18 -22.00
C PHE A 480 1.55 -8.93 -23.20
N GLU A 481 0.70 -9.22 -24.19
CA GLU A 481 0.97 -10.11 -25.33
C GLU A 481 2.30 -9.82 -26.06
N ASN A 482 2.54 -8.54 -26.35
CA ASN A 482 3.67 -8.10 -27.17
C ASN A 482 4.68 -7.24 -26.41
N LEU A 483 4.63 -7.22 -25.07
CA LEU A 483 5.68 -6.61 -24.27
C LEU A 483 6.93 -7.49 -24.33
N ASP A 484 8.06 -6.86 -24.63
CA ASP A 484 9.36 -7.50 -24.69
C ASP A 484 9.79 -7.90 -23.28
N ASN A 485 9.86 -9.21 -23.02
CA ASN A 485 10.17 -9.72 -21.69
C ASN A 485 11.61 -9.41 -21.25
N ASP A 486 12.53 -9.10 -22.16
CA ASP A 486 13.92 -8.79 -21.83
C ASP A 486 14.10 -7.31 -21.40
N THR A 487 13.13 -6.44 -21.69
CA THR A 487 13.17 -5.03 -21.26
C THR A 487 12.06 -4.68 -20.26
N GLY A 488 10.86 -5.21 -20.45
CA GLY A 488 9.67 -4.84 -19.67
C GLY A 488 9.12 -3.45 -19.98
N TYR A 489 9.73 -2.69 -20.91
CA TYR A 489 9.30 -1.33 -21.25
C TYR A 489 9.23 -1.03 -22.77
N THR A 490 9.60 -1.98 -23.62
CA THR A 490 9.41 -1.94 -25.08
C THR A 490 8.46 -3.05 -25.53
N ILE A 491 7.91 -2.92 -26.73
CA ILE A 491 7.24 -4.03 -27.40
C ILE A 491 8.23 -4.85 -28.22
N ASN A 492 7.86 -6.08 -28.58
CA ASN A 492 8.63 -6.96 -29.45
C ASN A 492 9.07 -6.21 -30.73
N GLY A 493 10.37 -6.21 -31.00
CA GLY A 493 11.00 -5.35 -32.01
C GLY A 493 11.67 -4.08 -31.47
N GLY A 494 11.67 -3.89 -30.15
CA GLY A 494 12.49 -2.90 -29.43
C GLY A 494 11.96 -1.46 -29.41
N SER A 495 10.75 -1.23 -29.92
CA SER A 495 10.14 0.11 -29.93
C SER A 495 9.40 0.40 -28.63
N ALA A 496 9.40 1.65 -28.18
CA ALA A 496 8.53 2.07 -27.10
C ALA A 496 7.06 1.96 -27.53
N PRO A 497 6.14 1.46 -26.68
CA PRO A 497 4.72 1.44 -27.01
C PRO A 497 4.19 2.88 -27.01
N THR A 498 3.61 3.30 -28.12
CA THR A 498 3.12 4.68 -28.34
C THR A 498 1.62 4.71 -28.56
N LEU A 499 1.01 5.83 -28.18
CA LEU A 499 -0.36 6.16 -28.56
C LEU A 499 -0.30 7.09 -29.77
N SER A 500 -0.76 6.63 -30.94
CA SER A 500 -0.89 7.47 -32.14
C SER A 500 -2.37 7.56 -32.58
N GLY A 501 -2.78 8.75 -33.02
CA GLY A 501 -4.17 9.02 -33.43
C GLY A 501 -5.14 9.27 -32.26
N SER A 502 -6.42 9.47 -32.57
CA SER A 502 -7.47 9.59 -31.54
C SER A 502 -7.76 8.20 -30.96
N LEU A 503 -6.99 7.81 -29.95
CA LEU A 503 -7.35 6.80 -28.94
C LEU A 503 -7.86 5.42 -29.47
N ALA A 504 -7.00 4.39 -29.37
CA ALA A 504 -7.30 2.95 -29.19
C ALA A 504 -6.95 1.90 -30.29
N SER A 505 -6.27 2.21 -31.41
CA SER A 505 -5.77 1.13 -32.31
C SER A 505 -4.74 1.61 -33.34
N GLY A 506 -3.63 2.19 -32.89
CA GLY A 506 -2.56 2.67 -33.76
C GLY A 506 -1.47 1.63 -34.01
N THR A 507 -0.73 1.77 -35.11
CA THR A 507 0.54 1.05 -35.30
C THR A 507 1.54 1.50 -34.22
N GLY A 508 2.13 0.56 -33.48
CA GLY A 508 3.11 0.84 -32.43
C GLY A 508 2.56 0.90 -31.00
N THR A 509 1.26 0.68 -30.79
CA THR A 509 0.67 0.49 -29.46
C THR A 509 0.88 -0.95 -28.97
N GLY A 510 1.06 -1.13 -27.67
CA GLY A 510 1.08 -2.44 -27.05
C GLY A 510 -0.32 -3.06 -26.97
N THR A 511 -0.40 -4.39 -26.92
CA THR A 511 -1.65 -5.16 -26.83
C THR A 511 -1.56 -6.17 -25.70
N GLY A 512 -2.69 -6.42 -25.04
CA GLY A 512 -2.79 -7.48 -24.04
C GLY A 512 -4.23 -7.86 -23.78
N HIS A 513 -4.42 -8.78 -22.84
CA HIS A 513 -5.73 -9.26 -22.43
C HIS A 513 -5.73 -9.69 -20.96
N TRP A 514 -6.92 -9.72 -20.37
CA TRP A 514 -7.11 -10.26 -19.03
C TRP A 514 -7.30 -11.79 -19.10
N VAL A 515 -6.65 -12.51 -18.20
CA VAL A 515 -6.71 -13.98 -18.09
C VAL A 515 -7.34 -14.33 -16.75
N GLU A 516 -8.43 -15.10 -16.75
CA GLU A 516 -9.03 -15.62 -15.51
C GLU A 516 -8.08 -16.64 -14.86
N ILE A 517 -7.64 -16.37 -13.63
CA ILE A 517 -6.70 -17.21 -12.89
C ILE A 517 -7.45 -18.13 -11.91
N SER A 518 -8.01 -19.23 -12.43
CA SER A 518 -8.72 -20.26 -11.67
C SER A 518 -8.43 -21.64 -12.23
N THR A 519 -8.47 -22.66 -11.36
CA THR A 519 -8.44 -24.08 -11.75
C THR A 519 -9.60 -24.47 -12.66
N THR A 520 -10.67 -23.67 -12.71
CA THR A 520 -11.82 -23.89 -13.60
C THR A 520 -11.81 -23.04 -14.87
N SER A 521 -10.81 -22.17 -15.03
CA SER A 521 -10.71 -21.25 -16.15
C SER A 521 -10.62 -21.97 -17.49
N THR A 522 -11.44 -21.52 -18.44
CA THR A 522 -11.43 -21.98 -19.83
C THR A 522 -10.60 -21.08 -20.75
N ASP A 523 -10.03 -20.00 -20.23
CA ASP A 523 -9.10 -19.16 -20.99
C ASP A 523 -7.89 -19.98 -21.39
N LEU A 524 -7.28 -19.65 -22.52
CA LEU A 524 -6.08 -20.33 -22.97
C LEU A 524 -4.88 -19.92 -22.11
N ALA A 525 -4.07 -20.89 -21.70
CA ALA A 525 -2.81 -20.61 -21.01
C ALA A 525 -1.86 -19.88 -21.98
N PRO A 526 -1.34 -18.68 -21.63
CA PRO A 526 -0.49 -17.91 -22.55
C PRO A 526 0.74 -18.63 -23.10
N ASN A 527 1.34 -19.56 -22.35
CA ASN A 527 2.47 -20.39 -22.81
C ASN A 527 2.07 -21.73 -23.45
N GLY A 528 0.77 -21.94 -23.71
CA GLY A 528 0.24 -23.16 -24.33
C GLY A 528 0.89 -23.47 -25.69
N GLY A 529 1.61 -24.60 -25.78
CA GLY A 529 2.31 -24.99 -27.00
C GLY A 529 3.56 -24.17 -27.34
N ALA A 530 4.10 -23.42 -26.38
CA ALA A 530 5.37 -22.71 -26.53
C ALA A 530 6.54 -23.66 -26.85
N SER A 531 7.56 -23.13 -27.53
CA SER A 531 8.79 -23.87 -27.82
C SER A 531 9.65 -24.05 -26.57
N LEU A 532 10.07 -25.29 -26.30
CA LEU A 532 10.97 -25.63 -25.18
C LEU A 532 12.45 -25.72 -25.59
N ALA A 533 12.82 -25.25 -26.78
CA ALA A 533 14.12 -25.49 -27.37
C ALA A 533 15.30 -25.10 -26.45
N GLY A 534 16.07 -26.11 -26.00
CA GLY A 534 17.23 -25.93 -25.13
C GLY A 534 16.92 -25.92 -23.62
N ASN A 535 15.65 -26.01 -23.24
CA ASN A 535 15.23 -26.12 -21.84
C ASN A 535 15.23 -27.59 -21.41
N THR A 536 15.99 -27.92 -20.36
CA THR A 536 16.04 -29.29 -19.80
C THR A 536 15.22 -29.45 -18.53
N TYR A 537 14.74 -28.34 -17.98
CA TYR A 537 14.02 -28.27 -16.72
C TYR A 537 12.50 -28.38 -16.93
N VAL A 538 11.99 -27.74 -17.99
CA VAL A 538 10.59 -27.81 -18.39
C VAL A 538 10.41 -28.88 -19.47
N THR A 539 9.52 -29.84 -19.24
CA THR A 539 9.26 -30.94 -20.18
C THR A 539 7.94 -30.82 -20.93
N ASP A 540 7.01 -30.00 -20.44
CA ASP A 540 5.68 -29.86 -21.03
C ASP A 540 5.07 -28.49 -20.75
N VAL A 541 4.42 -27.91 -21.77
CA VAL A 541 3.58 -26.70 -21.71
C VAL A 541 2.28 -26.91 -22.51
N GLY A 542 1.90 -28.17 -22.72
CA GLY A 542 0.70 -28.58 -23.42
C GLY A 542 0.69 -28.15 -24.89
N SER A 543 -0.53 -28.02 -25.41
CA SER A 543 -0.81 -27.50 -26.76
C SER A 543 -1.33 -26.06 -26.71
N THR A 544 -1.48 -25.43 -27.88
CA THR A 544 -2.09 -24.10 -28.02
C THR A 544 -3.56 -24.04 -27.60
N SER A 545 -4.22 -25.18 -27.39
CA SER A 545 -5.59 -25.26 -26.86
C SER A 545 -5.65 -25.57 -25.36
N THR A 546 -4.50 -25.59 -24.66
CA THR A 546 -4.47 -25.86 -23.22
C THR A 546 -5.09 -24.68 -22.47
N THR A 547 -6.07 -24.95 -21.61
CA THR A 547 -6.68 -23.90 -20.80
C THR A 547 -5.84 -23.62 -19.55
N VAL A 548 -6.01 -22.44 -18.96
CA VAL A 548 -5.42 -22.06 -17.68
C VAL A 548 -5.80 -23.06 -16.59
N GLY A 549 -7.07 -23.45 -16.50
CA GLY A 549 -7.51 -24.43 -15.51
C GLY A 549 -6.86 -25.81 -15.67
N ALA A 550 -6.67 -26.27 -16.91
CA ALA A 550 -5.96 -27.52 -17.20
C ALA A 550 -4.46 -27.42 -16.91
N ALA A 551 -3.82 -26.31 -17.30
CA ALA A 551 -2.42 -26.05 -17.02
C ALA A 551 -2.15 -26.01 -15.51
N LEU A 552 -2.95 -25.28 -14.73
CA LEU A 552 -2.82 -25.18 -13.27
C LEU A 552 -2.92 -26.54 -12.57
N GLN A 553 -3.84 -27.40 -12.99
CA GLN A 553 -4.06 -28.71 -12.37
C GLN A 553 -3.07 -29.80 -12.83
N ASP A 554 -2.30 -29.56 -13.90
CA ASP A 554 -1.33 -30.53 -14.38
C ASP A 554 -0.07 -30.55 -13.50
N ASN A 555 0.44 -31.75 -13.19
CA ASN A 555 1.56 -31.96 -12.27
C ASN A 555 2.92 -31.53 -12.83
N ASN A 556 3.05 -31.32 -14.14
CA ASN A 556 4.32 -31.12 -14.84
C ASN A 556 4.35 -29.85 -15.70
N TYR A 557 3.20 -29.24 -15.94
CA TYR A 557 3.07 -28.05 -16.76
C TYR A 557 4.03 -26.95 -16.29
N ASN A 558 4.87 -26.51 -17.22
CA ASN A 558 5.92 -25.52 -17.05
C ASN A 558 6.92 -25.84 -15.92
N GLY A 559 7.10 -27.12 -15.54
CA GLY A 559 8.06 -27.53 -14.49
C GLY A 559 7.60 -27.26 -13.05
N ILE A 560 6.34 -26.85 -12.84
CA ILE A 560 5.75 -26.57 -11.52
C ILE A 560 4.74 -27.67 -11.18
N GLY A 561 4.58 -28.01 -9.89
CA GLY A 561 3.55 -28.93 -9.42
C GLY A 561 2.11 -28.44 -9.64
N ALA A 562 1.13 -29.30 -9.40
CA ALA A 562 -0.28 -28.99 -9.63
C ALA A 562 -0.91 -28.13 -8.51
N PHE A 563 -1.76 -27.20 -8.93
CA PHE A 563 -2.73 -26.48 -8.12
C PHE A 563 -4.09 -27.19 -8.28
N ASN A 564 -4.47 -28.06 -7.34
CA ASN A 564 -5.68 -28.89 -7.48
C ASN A 564 -6.97 -28.19 -7.03
N ASN A 565 -6.88 -26.95 -6.54
CA ASN A 565 -8.01 -26.11 -6.15
C ASN A 565 -7.61 -24.62 -6.16
N ASP A 566 -8.60 -23.73 -6.15
CA ASP A 566 -8.37 -22.28 -6.17
C ASP A 566 -7.74 -21.74 -4.89
N ASN A 567 -7.87 -22.41 -3.74
CA ASN A 567 -7.21 -21.98 -2.51
C ASN A 567 -5.68 -22.04 -2.65
N LEU A 568 -5.15 -23.06 -3.33
CA LEU A 568 -3.72 -23.13 -3.65
C LEU A 568 -3.29 -22.08 -4.68
N VAL A 569 -4.17 -21.76 -5.64
CA VAL A 569 -3.89 -20.68 -6.61
C VAL A 569 -3.78 -19.35 -5.88
N LEU A 570 -4.75 -19.07 -5.02
CA LEU A 570 -4.82 -17.85 -4.21
C LEU A 570 -3.73 -17.78 -3.15
N SER A 571 -3.19 -18.89 -2.64
CA SER A 571 -2.07 -18.83 -1.68
C SER A 571 -0.74 -18.46 -2.33
N SER A 572 -0.57 -18.77 -3.62
CA SER A 572 0.72 -18.73 -4.33
C SER A 572 0.56 -18.14 -5.73
N LEU A 573 -0.02 -16.93 -5.82
CA LEU A 573 -0.42 -16.30 -7.09
C LEU A 573 0.75 -16.07 -8.04
N PHE A 574 1.92 -15.68 -7.53
CA PHE A 574 3.07 -15.44 -8.39
C PHE A 574 3.49 -16.73 -9.09
N THR A 575 3.58 -17.83 -8.36
CA THR A 575 3.92 -19.15 -8.90
C THR A 575 2.86 -19.66 -9.87
N ALA A 576 1.57 -19.47 -9.56
CA ALA A 576 0.48 -19.81 -10.47
C ALA A 576 0.56 -19.01 -11.79
N CYS A 577 0.86 -17.71 -11.72
CA CYS A 577 1.07 -16.85 -12.90
C CYS A 577 2.27 -17.31 -13.73
N CYS A 578 3.39 -17.66 -13.08
CA CYS A 578 4.55 -18.21 -13.76
C CYS A 578 4.24 -19.56 -14.44
N LYS A 579 3.45 -20.42 -13.80
CA LYS A 579 3.06 -21.72 -14.35
C LYS A 579 2.34 -21.59 -15.70
N VAL A 580 1.40 -20.66 -15.80
CA VAL A 580 0.61 -20.44 -17.03
C VAL A 580 1.22 -19.41 -17.98
N GLY A 581 2.43 -18.92 -17.70
CA GLY A 581 3.17 -18.06 -18.64
C GLY A 581 2.70 -16.61 -18.68
N ILE A 582 2.16 -16.06 -17.59
CA ILE A 582 1.83 -14.64 -17.53
C ILE A 582 3.11 -13.79 -17.63
N LYS A 583 3.13 -12.82 -18.55
CA LYS A 583 4.25 -11.91 -18.79
C LYS A 583 4.69 -11.22 -17.50
N GLU A 584 6.01 -11.13 -17.29
CA GLU A 584 6.61 -10.47 -16.13
C GLU A 584 6.73 -8.96 -16.33
N LEU A 585 6.47 -8.17 -15.29
CA LEU A 585 6.52 -6.70 -15.35
C LEU A 585 7.69 -6.11 -14.52
N ASN A 586 7.99 -4.84 -14.75
CA ASN A 586 9.06 -4.13 -14.05
C ASN A 586 8.54 -3.52 -12.74
N ARG A 587 8.33 -4.34 -11.70
CA ARG A 587 7.85 -3.90 -10.38
C ARG A 587 6.64 -2.96 -10.49
N PRO A 588 5.45 -3.49 -10.83
CA PRO A 588 4.24 -2.68 -10.81
C PRO A 588 3.97 -2.26 -9.37
N GLU A 589 4.05 -0.95 -9.13
CA GLU A 589 3.65 -0.29 -7.89
C GLU A 589 2.26 0.32 -8.13
N ASP A 590 2.02 1.59 -7.80
CA ASP A 590 0.65 2.11 -7.79
C ASP A 590 -0.04 1.98 -9.14
N ILE A 591 -1.32 1.64 -9.06
CA ILE A 591 -2.25 1.62 -10.18
C ILE A 591 -3.47 2.48 -9.89
N GLU A 592 -3.82 3.37 -10.81
CA GLU A 592 -4.90 4.33 -10.63
C GLU A 592 -5.83 4.46 -11.84
N TRP A 593 -7.14 4.50 -11.57
CA TRP A 593 -8.19 4.62 -12.58
C TRP A 593 -8.56 6.09 -12.82
N GLU A 594 -8.34 6.56 -14.05
CA GLU A 594 -8.75 7.88 -14.51
C GLU A 594 -10.10 7.74 -15.26
N PRO A 595 -11.23 8.17 -14.66
CA PRO A 595 -12.54 7.85 -15.19
C PRO A 595 -12.99 8.70 -16.38
N HIS A 596 -12.43 9.90 -16.60
CA HIS A 596 -12.88 10.82 -17.65
C HIS A 596 -12.54 10.29 -19.04
N ASN A 597 -11.36 9.68 -19.17
CA ASN A 597 -10.94 9.00 -20.37
C ASN A 597 -11.06 7.48 -20.23
N GLY A 598 -11.18 6.92 -19.03
CA GLY A 598 -11.20 5.46 -18.83
C GLY A 598 -9.84 4.85 -19.14
N ILE A 599 -8.81 5.39 -18.48
CA ILE A 599 -7.42 4.96 -18.59
C ILE A 599 -6.98 4.46 -17.22
N LEU A 600 -6.33 3.31 -17.20
CA LEU A 600 -5.65 2.78 -16.02
C LEU A 600 -4.17 3.15 -16.12
N TYR A 601 -3.70 4.01 -15.22
CA TYR A 601 -2.29 4.38 -15.12
C TYR A 601 -1.57 3.47 -14.15
N ILE A 602 -0.36 3.04 -14.50
CA ILE A 602 0.45 2.14 -13.67
C ILE A 602 1.87 2.69 -13.58
N ALA A 603 2.40 2.77 -12.36
CA ALA A 603 3.81 3.02 -12.11
C ALA A 603 4.61 1.71 -12.14
N PHE A 604 5.76 1.76 -12.81
CA PHE A 604 6.74 0.68 -12.85
C PHE A 604 8.07 1.25 -12.39
N THR A 605 8.46 1.01 -11.13
CA THR A 605 9.63 1.68 -10.52
C THR A 605 10.93 1.33 -11.22
N ASN A 606 11.28 0.05 -11.36
CA ASN A 606 12.45 -0.42 -12.10
C ASN A 606 12.51 -1.95 -12.16
N HIS A 607 13.43 -2.48 -12.96
CA HIS A 607 13.82 -3.89 -12.90
C HIS A 607 15.24 -4.09 -13.47
N THR A 608 16.18 -4.36 -12.56
CA THR A 608 17.60 -4.60 -12.87
C THR A 608 18.06 -6.04 -12.62
N ARG A 609 17.11 -6.98 -12.47
CA ARG A 609 17.35 -8.42 -12.26
C ARG A 609 16.87 -9.23 -13.46
N ARG A 610 17.09 -10.54 -13.39
CA ARG A 610 16.67 -11.50 -14.41
C ARG A 610 15.18 -11.81 -14.26
N THR A 611 14.56 -12.22 -15.36
CA THR A 611 13.20 -12.76 -15.37
C THR A 611 13.20 -14.24 -15.03
N ALA A 612 12.11 -14.72 -14.43
CA ALA A 612 11.87 -16.14 -14.20
C ALA A 612 11.50 -16.90 -15.49
N LEU A 613 10.79 -16.23 -16.40
CA LEU A 613 10.28 -16.74 -17.66
C LEU A 613 11.13 -16.23 -18.84
N ASP A 614 11.18 -17.01 -19.91
CA ASP A 614 11.57 -16.50 -21.23
C ASP A 614 10.42 -15.72 -21.90
N ASP A 615 10.66 -15.20 -23.11
CA ASP A 615 9.66 -14.38 -23.81
C ASP A 615 8.37 -15.17 -24.17
N ASN A 616 8.47 -16.50 -24.28
CA ASN A 616 7.33 -17.38 -24.57
C ASN A 616 6.57 -17.82 -23.30
N GLY A 617 6.94 -17.32 -22.12
CA GLY A 617 6.31 -17.70 -20.85
C GLY A 617 6.75 -19.07 -20.33
N VAL A 618 7.89 -19.58 -20.77
CA VAL A 618 8.47 -20.84 -20.26
C VAL A 618 9.44 -20.54 -19.11
N LEU A 619 9.37 -21.28 -18.00
CA LEU A 619 10.33 -21.13 -16.91
C LEU A 619 11.76 -21.33 -17.42
N ARG A 620 12.66 -20.40 -17.10
CA ARG A 620 14.07 -20.55 -17.40
C ARG A 620 14.67 -21.67 -16.56
N ASP A 621 15.50 -22.49 -17.19
CA ASP A 621 16.23 -23.56 -16.51
C ASP A 621 17.14 -22.96 -15.43
N PRO A 622 16.96 -23.30 -14.14
CA PRO A 622 17.74 -22.75 -13.05
C PRO A 622 19.25 -22.93 -13.25
N ALA A 623 19.70 -24.02 -13.88
CA ALA A 623 21.12 -24.29 -14.10
C ALA A 623 21.76 -23.32 -15.11
N THR A 624 20.97 -22.68 -15.98
CA THR A 624 21.48 -21.79 -17.04
C THR A 624 20.99 -20.35 -16.92
N GLN A 625 19.98 -20.08 -16.08
CA GLN A 625 19.40 -18.74 -15.92
C GLN A 625 20.46 -17.70 -15.54
N SER A 626 21.47 -18.06 -14.73
CA SER A 626 22.56 -17.14 -14.37
C SER A 626 23.35 -16.59 -15.57
N ALA A 627 23.33 -17.28 -16.71
CA ALA A 627 23.95 -16.83 -17.96
C ALA A 627 23.04 -15.89 -18.79
N THR A 628 21.77 -15.74 -18.44
CA THR A 628 20.84 -14.80 -19.09
C THR A 628 21.10 -13.37 -18.62
N ALA A 629 20.76 -12.40 -19.47
CA ALA A 629 20.87 -10.98 -19.12
C ALA A 629 19.81 -10.59 -18.09
N SER A 630 20.18 -9.67 -17.19
CA SER A 630 19.18 -8.93 -16.41
C SER A 630 18.45 -7.93 -17.31
N ARG A 631 17.23 -7.56 -16.94
CA ARG A 631 16.57 -6.37 -17.49
C ARG A 631 17.43 -5.14 -17.21
N GLY A 632 17.42 -4.20 -18.16
CA GLY A 632 18.21 -2.97 -18.12
C GLY A 632 17.45 -1.75 -17.60
N ASP A 633 16.30 -1.93 -16.94
CA ASP A 633 15.48 -0.81 -16.48
C ASP A 633 15.94 -0.34 -15.10
N SER A 634 16.65 0.79 -15.05
CA SER A 634 17.17 1.39 -13.83
C SER A 634 16.55 2.77 -13.54
N VAL A 635 15.44 3.10 -14.19
CA VAL A 635 14.80 4.42 -14.07
C VAL A 635 13.29 4.36 -14.06
N GLY A 636 12.69 3.25 -14.50
CA GLY A 636 11.25 3.06 -14.46
C GLY A 636 10.46 3.77 -15.54
N SER A 637 9.14 3.62 -15.46
CA SER A 637 8.18 4.11 -16.44
C SER A 637 6.78 4.23 -15.85
N ILE A 638 5.95 5.10 -16.44
CA ILE A 638 4.50 5.08 -16.21
C ILE A 638 3.85 4.60 -17.49
N PHE A 639 2.92 3.66 -17.36
CA PHE A 639 2.12 3.10 -18.44
C PHE A 639 0.69 3.60 -18.36
N GLY A 640 0.05 3.73 -19.52
CA GLY A 640 -1.40 3.90 -19.63
C GLY A 640 -1.99 2.68 -20.32
N LEU A 641 -3.09 2.16 -19.79
CA LEU A 641 -3.82 1.01 -20.31
C LEU A 641 -5.27 1.41 -20.60
N ILE A 642 -5.76 1.05 -21.79
CA ILE A 642 -7.16 1.26 -22.21
C ILE A 642 -7.78 -0.09 -22.53
N GLU A 643 -8.79 -0.45 -21.76
CA GLU A 643 -9.60 -1.62 -22.02
C GLU A 643 -10.55 -1.38 -23.20
N THR A 644 -10.92 -2.47 -23.89
CA THR A 644 -11.90 -2.43 -24.98
C THR A 644 -13.16 -1.70 -24.51
N GLY A 645 -13.57 -0.66 -25.23
CA GLY A 645 -14.76 0.12 -24.90
C GLY A 645 -14.66 1.03 -23.67
N ARG A 646 -13.47 1.17 -23.04
CA ARG A 646 -13.23 2.02 -21.86
C ARG A 646 -14.18 1.73 -20.69
N ASN A 647 -14.53 0.46 -20.52
CA ASN A 647 -15.45 0.03 -19.48
C ASN A 647 -14.72 -0.92 -18.55
N PRO A 648 -14.54 -0.56 -17.26
CA PRO A 648 -13.86 -1.40 -16.29
C PRO A 648 -14.54 -2.76 -16.09
N ALA A 649 -15.84 -2.91 -16.41
CA ALA A 649 -16.51 -4.20 -16.32
C ALA A 649 -16.12 -5.20 -17.43
N ASN A 650 -15.40 -4.77 -18.47
CA ASN A 650 -15.00 -5.65 -19.57
C ASN A 650 -13.76 -6.48 -19.21
N THR A 651 -13.80 -7.80 -19.42
CA THR A 651 -12.70 -8.72 -19.06
C THR A 651 -11.92 -9.23 -20.27
N GLY A 652 -11.95 -8.47 -21.38
CA GLY A 652 -11.35 -8.86 -22.65
C GLY A 652 -9.98 -8.20 -22.91
N ASN A 653 -9.78 -7.75 -24.14
CA ASN A 653 -8.53 -7.17 -24.60
C ASN A 653 -8.34 -5.72 -24.10
N PHE A 654 -7.08 -5.33 -23.98
CA PHE A 654 -6.64 -3.97 -23.74
C PHE A 654 -5.50 -3.58 -24.68
N THR A 655 -5.29 -2.27 -24.79
CA THR A 655 -4.10 -1.67 -25.41
C THR A 655 -3.33 -0.89 -24.37
N PHE A 656 -2.01 -0.79 -24.53
CA PHE A 656 -1.16 -0.03 -23.61
C PHE A 656 -0.14 0.84 -24.35
N TRP A 657 0.25 1.93 -23.71
CA TRP A 657 1.37 2.78 -24.14
C TRP A 657 2.16 3.25 -22.93
N ARG A 658 3.35 3.79 -23.19
CA ARG A 658 4.22 4.36 -22.17
C ARG A 658 4.20 5.88 -22.27
N PRO A 659 3.28 6.59 -21.58
CA PRO A 659 3.25 8.04 -21.55
C PRO A 659 4.52 8.64 -20.97
N TRP A 660 5.21 7.97 -20.05
CA TRP A 660 6.40 8.52 -19.42
C TRP A 660 7.45 7.46 -19.14
N ARG A 661 8.71 7.87 -19.20
CA ARG A 661 9.86 7.06 -18.80
C ARG A 661 10.80 7.91 -17.97
N GLY A 662 11.32 7.34 -16.88
CA GLY A 662 12.35 7.97 -16.10
C GLY A 662 13.64 8.21 -16.89
N SER A 663 14.49 9.05 -16.32
CA SER A 663 15.76 9.42 -16.90
C SER A 663 16.79 9.73 -15.82
N ALA A 664 18.02 9.34 -16.11
CA ALA A 664 19.16 9.64 -15.25
C ALA A 664 19.66 11.06 -15.53
N GLY A 665 19.68 11.94 -14.53
CA GLY A 665 20.25 13.28 -14.62
C GLY A 665 19.85 14.19 -13.45
N THR A 666 20.09 15.50 -13.60
CA THR A 666 19.94 16.52 -12.53
C THR A 666 19.15 17.77 -12.95
N THR A 667 18.60 17.83 -14.14
CA THR A 667 17.69 18.87 -14.61
C THR A 667 16.33 18.78 -13.90
N ALA A 668 15.59 19.90 -13.87
CA ALA A 668 14.37 19.99 -13.09
C ALA A 668 13.21 19.08 -13.56
N LEU A 669 13.31 18.48 -14.75
CA LEU A 669 12.33 17.53 -15.30
C LEU A 669 12.77 16.06 -15.21
N GLU A 670 14.00 15.79 -14.79
CA GLU A 670 14.50 14.43 -14.62
C GLU A 670 14.00 13.87 -13.28
N ALA A 671 13.47 12.65 -13.36
CA ALA A 671 13.02 11.82 -12.25
C ALA A 671 13.21 10.35 -12.65
N ALA A 672 13.30 9.47 -11.67
CA ALA A 672 13.43 8.03 -11.82
C ALA A 672 12.59 7.34 -10.74
N ASP A 673 12.37 6.05 -10.94
CA ASP A 673 11.75 5.15 -9.96
C ASP A 673 10.36 5.65 -9.53
N PRO A 674 9.42 5.83 -10.49
CA PRO A 674 8.06 6.22 -10.16
C PRO A 674 7.40 5.13 -9.32
N ASP A 675 6.74 5.56 -8.27
CA ASP A 675 6.11 4.69 -7.28
C ASP A 675 4.63 5.04 -7.17
N ASN A 676 4.24 5.94 -6.26
CA ASN A 676 2.82 6.19 -6.04
C ASN A 676 2.17 6.99 -7.17
N LEU A 677 0.85 6.86 -7.31
CA LEU A 677 0.02 7.61 -8.25
C LEU A 677 -1.17 8.25 -7.54
N VAL A 678 -1.56 9.44 -8.01
CA VAL A 678 -2.91 9.96 -7.73
C VAL A 678 -3.47 10.66 -8.95
N ILE A 679 -4.74 10.45 -9.20
CA ILE A 679 -5.51 11.16 -10.23
C ILE A 679 -6.26 12.28 -9.54
N ASP A 680 -5.98 13.54 -9.92
CA ASP A 680 -6.73 14.68 -9.40
C ASP A 680 -8.18 14.67 -9.91
N ARG A 681 -9.06 15.44 -9.27
CA ARG A 681 -10.50 15.44 -9.56
C ARG A 681 -10.84 15.66 -11.04
N ASP A 682 -9.97 16.38 -11.76
CA ASP A 682 -10.15 16.80 -13.15
C ASP A 682 -9.37 15.90 -14.13
N GLY A 683 -8.81 14.78 -13.66
CA GLY A 683 -8.11 13.79 -14.48
C GLY A 683 -6.62 14.07 -14.71
N GLY A 684 -6.01 14.99 -13.96
CA GLY A 684 -4.56 15.19 -13.98
C GLY A 684 -3.82 14.06 -13.27
N VAL A 685 -2.68 13.63 -13.85
CA VAL A 685 -1.88 12.52 -13.33
C VAL A 685 -0.73 13.06 -12.50
N TRP A 686 -0.60 12.56 -11.28
CA TRP A 686 0.47 12.90 -10.35
C TRP A 686 1.16 11.62 -9.91
N PHE A 687 2.45 11.71 -9.61
CA PHE A 687 3.21 10.56 -9.14
C PHE A 687 4.29 10.93 -8.12
N GLY A 688 4.58 9.99 -7.21
CA GLY A 688 5.72 9.98 -6.30
C GLY A 688 6.87 9.15 -6.81
N THR A 689 8.02 9.29 -6.16
CA THR A 689 9.20 8.49 -6.47
C THR A 689 9.76 7.87 -5.19
N ASP A 690 10.20 6.62 -5.31
CA ASP A 690 11.03 5.92 -4.33
C ASP A 690 12.32 5.45 -5.02
N GLY A 691 13.45 6.03 -4.62
CA GLY A 691 14.75 5.65 -5.15
C GLY A 691 15.33 6.63 -6.16
N ASN A 692 14.67 7.77 -6.42
CA ASN A 692 15.25 8.83 -7.25
C ASN A 692 16.58 9.32 -6.67
N TYR A 693 16.76 9.30 -5.35
CA TYR A 693 18.06 9.58 -4.74
C TYR A 693 19.14 8.56 -5.15
N GLY A 694 18.82 7.26 -5.19
CA GLY A 694 19.75 6.21 -5.61
C GLY A 694 20.15 6.33 -7.08
N THR A 695 19.21 6.70 -7.95
CA THR A 695 19.43 6.81 -9.40
C THR A 695 20.05 8.14 -9.82
N ASN A 696 19.55 9.27 -9.27
CA ASN A 696 19.91 10.63 -9.69
C ASN A 696 20.74 11.41 -8.67
N GLY A 697 20.87 10.92 -7.43
CA GLY A 697 21.54 11.64 -6.34
C GLY A 697 20.77 12.87 -5.90
N THR A 698 19.45 12.91 -6.08
CA THR A 698 18.57 14.04 -5.75
C THR A 698 17.32 13.53 -5.06
N ALA A 699 16.78 14.32 -4.14
CA ALA A 699 15.61 13.94 -3.33
C ALA A 699 14.42 13.43 -4.16
N ASP A 700 13.69 12.50 -3.56
CA ASP A 700 12.37 12.06 -4.01
C ASP A 700 11.34 13.19 -3.89
N ALA A 701 10.25 13.05 -4.64
CA ALA A 701 9.31 14.15 -4.86
C ALA A 701 7.98 13.71 -5.43
N PHE A 702 6.99 14.61 -5.35
CA PHE A 702 5.79 14.53 -6.19
C PHE A 702 5.92 15.39 -7.43
N TYR A 703 5.43 14.81 -8.53
CA TYR A 703 5.47 15.39 -9.86
C TYR A 703 4.06 15.46 -10.43
N TYR A 704 3.74 16.56 -11.10
CA TYR A 704 2.63 16.59 -12.04
C TYR A 704 3.12 16.10 -13.40
N LEU A 705 2.47 15.07 -13.95
CA LEU A 705 2.79 14.52 -15.25
C LEU A 705 1.98 15.24 -16.33
N ASP A 706 2.63 16.18 -17.03
CA ASP A 706 2.03 16.86 -18.17
C ASP A 706 1.99 15.96 -19.40
N LEU A 707 0.78 15.60 -19.81
CA LEU A 707 0.48 14.78 -20.99
C LEU A 707 -0.03 15.60 -22.18
N SER A 708 -0.02 16.95 -22.10
CA SER A 708 -0.60 17.81 -23.14
C SER A 708 0.21 17.86 -24.44
N SER A 709 1.52 17.58 -24.37
CA SER A 709 2.40 17.56 -25.54
C SER A 709 2.24 16.28 -26.37
N SER A 710 2.38 16.37 -27.70
CA SER A 710 2.35 15.19 -28.58
C SER A 710 3.64 14.38 -28.43
N GLY A 711 3.68 13.44 -27.49
CA GLY A 711 4.87 12.61 -27.27
C GLY A 711 4.92 11.95 -25.90
N VAL A 712 6.11 11.92 -25.33
CA VAL A 712 6.37 11.47 -23.95
C VAL A 712 6.05 12.63 -23.02
N GLY A 713 5.27 12.36 -21.97
CA GLY A 713 4.93 13.33 -20.94
C GLY A 713 6.15 13.88 -20.21
N ARG A 714 5.96 14.99 -19.50
CA ARG A 714 7.01 15.67 -18.75
C ARG A 714 6.64 15.74 -17.28
N ALA A 715 7.58 15.39 -16.41
CA ALA A 715 7.38 15.39 -14.97
C ALA A 715 7.78 16.75 -14.37
N PHE A 716 6.80 17.52 -13.90
CA PHE A 716 7.03 18.80 -13.25
C PHE A 716 7.03 18.63 -11.73
N ARG A 717 8.18 18.77 -11.10
CA ARG A 717 8.34 18.64 -9.64
C ARG A 717 7.59 19.74 -8.89
N VAL A 718 6.69 19.36 -7.99
CA VAL A 718 5.80 20.27 -7.23
C VAL A 718 6.15 20.33 -5.75
N VAL A 719 6.43 19.18 -5.14
CA VAL A 719 7.00 19.09 -3.79
C VAL A 719 8.17 18.13 -3.80
N ALA A 720 9.12 18.32 -2.89
CA ALA A 720 10.29 17.45 -2.73
C ALA A 720 10.54 17.22 -1.25
N VAL A 721 11.01 16.03 -0.90
CA VAL A 721 11.18 15.60 0.49
C VAL A 721 12.66 15.71 0.90
N PRO A 722 13.02 15.46 2.19
CA PRO A 722 14.42 15.29 2.56
C PRO A 722 15.11 14.23 1.69
N SER A 723 16.37 14.46 1.32
CA SER A 723 17.05 13.59 0.33
C SER A 723 17.23 12.12 0.69
N ASN A 724 17.06 11.76 1.95
CA ASN A 724 17.14 10.39 2.48
C ASN A 724 15.78 9.84 2.91
N ALA A 725 14.70 10.45 2.45
CA ALA A 725 13.34 10.01 2.62
C ALA A 725 12.73 9.70 1.25
N GLU A 726 11.70 8.88 1.26
CA GLU A 726 10.82 8.68 0.11
C GLU A 726 9.62 9.65 0.19
N CYS A 727 9.08 10.00 -0.99
CA CYS A 727 7.90 10.83 -1.13
C CYS A 727 6.69 10.00 -1.56
N THR A 728 5.87 9.59 -0.59
CA THR A 728 4.75 8.67 -0.81
C THR A 728 3.40 9.19 -0.27
N GLY A 729 2.31 8.51 -0.60
CA GLY A 729 0.94 8.80 -0.16
C GLY A 729 0.39 10.13 -0.66
N PRO A 730 0.49 10.46 -1.96
CA PRO A 730 -0.04 11.73 -2.48
C PRO A 730 -1.56 11.77 -2.32
N CYS A 731 -2.07 12.72 -1.54
CA CYS A 731 -3.51 12.84 -1.32
C CYS A 731 -3.94 14.30 -1.34
N PHE A 732 -5.02 14.63 -2.06
CA PHE A 732 -5.60 15.98 -2.06
C PHE A 732 -6.71 16.11 -1.02
N SER A 733 -6.87 17.31 -0.46
CA SER A 733 -8.14 17.70 0.17
C SER A 733 -9.28 17.72 -0.87
N SER A 734 -10.53 17.64 -0.42
CA SER A 734 -11.70 17.57 -1.29
C SER A 734 -11.85 18.76 -2.27
N ASP A 735 -11.32 19.92 -1.89
CA ASP A 735 -11.27 21.15 -2.69
C ASP A 735 -9.96 21.33 -3.48
N MET A 736 -9.01 20.39 -3.34
CA MET A 736 -7.65 20.41 -3.90
C MET A 736 -6.78 21.61 -3.44
N CYS A 737 -7.14 22.27 -2.34
CA CYS A 737 -6.37 23.39 -1.76
C CYS A 737 -5.24 22.92 -0.83
N SER A 738 -5.14 21.62 -0.56
CA SER A 738 -4.01 21.02 0.17
C SER A 738 -3.60 19.71 -0.50
N LEU A 739 -2.30 19.51 -0.66
CA LEU A 739 -1.66 18.25 -1.08
C LEU A 739 -0.92 17.69 0.14
N PHE A 740 -1.31 16.50 0.58
CA PHE A 740 -0.65 15.76 1.65
C PHE A 740 0.39 14.81 1.05
N ALA A 741 1.50 14.67 1.77
CA ALA A 741 2.60 13.76 1.46
C ALA A 741 3.01 13.04 2.74
N SER A 742 3.19 11.73 2.65
CA SER A 742 3.93 10.95 3.62
C SER A 742 5.42 11.03 3.30
N ILE A 743 6.19 11.42 4.30
CA ILE A 743 7.64 11.47 4.24
C ILE A 743 8.14 10.20 4.93
N GLN A 744 8.42 9.19 4.12
CA GLN A 744 8.74 7.85 4.63
C GLN A 744 10.23 7.75 4.94
N HIS A 745 10.55 7.07 6.05
CA HIS A 745 11.89 6.72 6.52
C HIS A 745 13.03 7.75 6.34
N PRO A 746 12.86 9.02 6.74
CA PRO A 746 14.01 9.92 6.84
C PRO A 746 15.08 9.24 7.70
N GLY A 747 16.33 9.28 7.25
CA GLY A 747 17.45 8.71 8.00
C GLY A 747 17.84 7.28 7.62
N GLU A 748 17.09 6.61 6.75
CA GLU A 748 17.37 5.21 6.39
C GLU A 748 18.70 5.07 5.66
N GLY A 749 19.63 4.32 6.26
CA GLY A 749 20.98 4.09 5.74
C GLY A 749 21.89 5.32 5.66
N ILE A 750 21.33 6.53 5.76
CA ILE A 750 22.02 7.83 5.72
C ILE A 750 21.46 8.70 6.84
N PRO A 751 22.28 9.14 7.82
CA PRO A 751 21.80 9.92 8.95
C PRO A 751 20.96 11.14 8.55
N SER A 752 19.78 11.27 9.17
CA SER A 752 18.95 12.48 9.13
C SER A 752 18.70 13.01 10.53
N SER A 753 18.31 14.28 10.60
CA SER A 753 17.70 14.88 11.79
C SER A 753 16.32 15.49 11.47
N TRP A 754 15.77 15.17 10.30
CA TRP A 754 14.47 15.66 9.89
C TRP A 754 13.35 14.86 10.58
N PRO A 755 12.29 15.52 11.08
CA PRO A 755 12.03 16.96 11.02
C PRO A 755 12.77 17.77 12.08
N THR A 756 13.32 18.92 11.67
CA THR A 756 14.05 19.85 12.55
C THR A 756 13.13 20.73 13.40
N GLU A 757 11.87 20.92 12.97
CA GLU A 757 10.84 21.64 13.73
C GLU A 757 10.19 20.69 14.75
N ARG A 758 10.38 20.97 16.04
CA ARG A 758 9.72 20.29 17.17
C ARG A 758 8.93 21.31 17.97
N GLU A 759 7.61 21.09 18.08
CA GLU A 759 6.71 21.91 18.92
C GLU A 759 6.78 21.52 20.40
#